data_AF-A0A8S1KRY0-F1
#
_entry.id   AF-A0A8S1KRY0-F1
#
_cell.length_a   1.000
_cell.length_b   1.000
_cell.length_c   1.000
_cell.angle_alpha   90.00
_cell.angle_beta   90.00
_cell.angle_gamma   90.00
#
_symmetry.space_group_name_H-M   'P 1'
#
loop_
_entity.id
_entity.type
_entity.pdbx_description
1 polymer ?
#
loop_
_entity_poly.entity_id
_entity_poly.type
_entity_poly.pdbx_seq_one_letter_code
_entity_poly.pdbx_strand_id
1 'polypeptide(L)'
;MKKAPKLIKCVINNVDRGKAKNCQICNQSFSALSVKEHQCKRCKRAVCEKCSPHKAFTIIDGVPSKATHRQCSYCKEESEQLRKFINQYKIIFMEDTFSKQWLKSFGSSVEQANLDFDQSQREQNNQNNKEESSKMKIELPQVFQEIVHFKNYSLSEFFYLVIKDFDITLILDSINRVLGTFLKIYPEVGYVPDQVFLTLFLLCFCSEASAYQILVFIYSHIIPQYSYPLSLRKEKCEYFTEIDKTMLVLTQSFKISSQDSPYVKTFLRYRLARYIQSFTINFFLFETTFFIINQLFLQPQSAYDDLTKYLASAYNIQIQIFRQQSQDDIELILLRNVRSAKIQDGYFLTKQVDFSKIIPAIQKSNSSISARQQSFIQEKDQEAGIKYQEQIIILKNEIERLQKVNQEQSNKIEKQKLEIENLELKLEQTSQFISLYKSPEKDINLDQYISYQDEELQSLRRATQQQKQNNQDFEKQQLQAYIKKLESQVFIEYKANIQLKEQLEQQQLSKSYASTASQDQYEQEILEKNFQKYKRKYEKLKAKQQNLDQNQKSKKDQGLITDLEAKLQLKDKQISELELKLNKNKFDTTAQIVELESSIEQLEKQNKLYKKSIQDLENKQSSLYKQDNSLVLTLQRQISDTQNESNLQLRQTQDRFNQQIQSLKQQLQKEQKDRFLAEQQLKDLTLKLETQEKQQKNTITQNINNNQDIFKDKEQSKDFQQIQTQLKEQEEKYQQLKQKHYAHLQMMIQVEKDKLVNPEIQISLLNSQEKEINALQEKLEKKKSKIRQFKQKEKAWMKINQDNVVKINETIDSKQIEELITKIIILLNLDDKIQKNNINDQAISLLIEKISHLIEKQTEFSEDFSNIFEDSQFVKKLNELIEQVEDSFVFDYNSLNLLIEKINSVFQRINSTKKKILQIFKQTFDQNDLNQNPNLDIVILQLQQKLQQFQIGKEELESRIQQLQLSKNKYLEVQEESKREKKILQGVRDIIIDLPIFSPSEVFSFSEQKFKNKQIDQEDAKLILEVRNQQITTLKMILIEKQNQLETLNNGMIKLKDLMSNYFVQIMK
;
A
#
# COMPACT_ATOMS: atom_id res chain seq x y z
N MET A 1 40.19 29.24 -16.26
CA MET A 1 38.75 29.41 -16.55
C MET A 1 38.08 30.06 -15.34
N LYS A 2 37.29 31.13 -15.53
CA LYS A 2 36.52 31.73 -14.42
C LYS A 2 35.44 30.71 -14.01
N LYS A 3 35.32 30.41 -12.71
CA LYS A 3 34.25 29.52 -12.20
C LYS A 3 32.90 30.16 -12.57
N ALA A 4 31.98 29.38 -13.13
CA ALA A 4 30.62 29.84 -13.38
C ALA A 4 29.99 30.40 -12.08
N PRO A 5 29.19 31.47 -12.15
CA PRO A 5 28.50 31.99 -10.98
C PRO A 5 27.59 30.87 -10.41
N LYS A 6 27.61 30.68 -9.09
CA LYS A 6 26.74 29.72 -8.42
C LYS A 6 25.29 30.17 -8.53
N LEU A 7 24.41 29.27 -8.96
CA LEU A 7 22.98 29.52 -9.07
C LEU A 7 22.28 29.45 -7.72
N ILE A 8 22.71 28.51 -6.86
CA ILE A 8 22.20 28.40 -5.50
C ILE A 8 23.17 29.02 -4.52
N LYS A 9 22.52 29.74 -3.64
CA LYS A 9 23.07 30.53 -2.58
C LYS A 9 23.20 29.64 -1.33
N CYS A 10 24.42 29.15 -1.02
CA CYS A 10 24.67 28.24 0.12
C CYS A 10 25.43 28.89 1.28
N VAL A 11 25.33 28.30 2.48
CA VAL A 11 26.15 28.68 3.66
C VAL A 11 27.63 28.43 3.39
N ILE A 12 28.47 29.46 3.43
CA ILE A 12 29.88 29.34 3.07
C ILE A 12 30.73 28.88 4.27
N ASN A 13 31.12 27.60 4.28
CA ASN A 13 32.10 27.06 5.22
C ASN A 13 33.53 27.37 4.72
N ASN A 14 34.11 28.51 5.13
CA ASN A 14 35.46 28.98 4.75
C ASN A 14 36.44 28.96 5.94
N VAL A 15 36.38 27.93 6.78
CA VAL A 15 37.34 27.82 7.89
C VAL A 15 38.62 27.14 7.39
N ASP A 16 39.63 27.95 7.08
CA ASP A 16 40.99 27.46 6.85
C ASP A 16 41.49 26.74 8.11
N ARG A 17 42.17 25.60 7.92
CA ARG A 17 42.77 24.83 9.02
C ARG A 17 43.80 25.69 9.78
N GLY A 18 43.86 25.56 11.11
CA GLY A 18 44.93 26.16 11.92
C GLY A 18 44.69 27.60 12.40
N LYS A 19 43.47 28.15 12.24
CA LYS A 19 43.14 29.53 12.64
C LYS A 19 42.38 29.65 13.96
N ALA A 20 41.82 28.56 14.49
CA ALA A 20 41.04 28.62 15.71
C ALA A 20 41.97 28.62 16.93
N LYS A 21 41.74 29.52 17.90
CA LYS A 21 42.50 29.54 19.16
C LYS A 21 42.03 28.47 20.14
N ASN A 22 40.73 28.15 20.11
CA ASN A 22 40.07 27.27 21.06
C ASN A 22 39.20 26.23 20.33
N CYS A 23 38.98 25.09 20.98
CA CYS A 23 38.01 24.10 20.54
C CYS A 23 36.60 24.71 20.48
N GLN A 24 35.94 24.63 19.33
CA GLN A 24 34.59 25.19 19.10
C GLN A 24 33.46 24.36 19.76
N ILE A 25 33.81 23.40 20.63
CA ILE A 25 32.85 22.59 21.39
C ILE A 25 33.04 22.82 22.88
N CYS A 26 34.24 22.57 23.42
CA CYS A 26 34.52 22.71 24.85
C CYS A 26 35.23 24.00 25.23
N ASN A 27 35.53 24.88 24.26
CA ASN A 27 36.28 26.13 24.42
C ASN A 27 37.70 25.99 25.01
N GLN A 28 38.22 24.78 25.14
CA GLN A 28 39.59 24.53 25.57
C GLN A 28 40.57 25.11 24.56
N SER A 29 41.51 25.93 25.02
CA SER A 29 42.54 26.52 24.16
C SER A 29 43.42 25.44 23.54
N PHE A 30 43.68 25.56 22.25
CA PHE A 30 44.64 24.70 21.57
C PHE A 30 46.06 25.09 21.98
N SER A 31 46.91 24.09 22.17
CA SER A 31 48.32 24.28 22.51
C SER A 31 49.15 23.26 21.73
N ALA A 32 50.39 23.62 21.38
CA ALA A 32 51.26 22.72 20.64
C ALA A 32 51.55 21.41 21.41
N LEU A 33 51.56 21.47 22.74
CA LEU A 33 52.02 20.38 23.61
C LEU A 33 50.89 19.55 24.24
N SER A 34 49.76 20.15 24.63
CA SER A 34 48.72 19.47 25.42
C SER A 34 47.42 19.21 24.66
N VAL A 35 46.98 20.11 23.79
CA VAL A 35 45.68 20.01 23.12
C VAL A 35 45.84 20.36 21.65
N LYS A 36 46.02 19.34 20.81
CA LYS A 36 46.14 19.50 19.36
C LYS A 36 44.80 19.88 18.73
N GLU A 37 44.84 20.80 17.77
CA GLU A 37 43.69 21.11 16.92
C GLU A 37 43.44 19.95 15.94
N HIS A 38 42.19 19.51 15.88
CA HIS A 38 41.66 18.68 14.80
C HIS A 38 40.52 19.40 14.10
N GLN A 39 40.21 18.98 12.88
CA GLN A 39 39.07 19.49 12.13
C GLN A 39 38.07 18.36 11.89
N CYS A 40 36.84 18.53 12.36
CA CYS A 40 35.74 17.63 12.02
C CYS A 40 35.50 17.69 10.50
N LYS A 41 35.63 16.56 9.78
CA LYS A 41 35.50 16.60 8.31
C LYS A 41 34.07 16.82 7.81
N ARG A 42 33.07 16.54 8.65
CA ARG A 42 31.64 16.78 8.39
C ARG A 42 31.29 18.27 8.53
N CYS A 43 31.29 18.82 9.75
CA CYS A 43 30.89 20.22 9.97
C CYS A 43 32.02 21.27 9.81
N LYS A 44 33.27 20.84 9.63
CA LYS A 44 34.50 21.67 9.59
C LYS A 44 34.82 22.46 10.87
N ARG A 45 34.19 22.12 12.01
CA ARG A 45 34.57 22.73 13.30
C ARG A 45 36.01 22.34 13.69
N ALA A 46 36.73 23.29 14.28
CA ALA A 46 37.98 23.04 14.97
C ALA A 46 37.68 22.46 16.36
N VAL A 47 38.21 21.26 16.64
CA VAL A 47 37.85 20.43 17.79
C VAL A 47 39.09 19.79 18.40
N CYS A 48 39.11 19.61 19.73
CA CYS A 48 40.16 18.83 20.37
C CYS A 48 39.92 17.33 20.19
N GLU A 49 40.91 16.52 20.56
CA GLU A 49 40.83 15.06 20.48
C GLU A 49 39.65 14.48 21.26
N LYS A 50 39.41 14.97 22.49
CA LYS A 50 38.29 14.54 23.35
C LYS A 50 36.92 14.85 22.75
N CYS A 51 36.78 15.95 22.02
CA CYS A 51 35.51 16.32 21.37
C CYS A 51 35.31 15.67 20.00
N SER A 52 36.29 14.90 19.52
CA SER A 52 36.23 14.22 18.22
C SER A 52 36.90 12.84 18.23
N PRO A 53 36.51 11.95 19.17
CA PRO A 53 37.13 10.63 19.30
C PRO A 53 36.70 9.67 18.18
N HIS A 54 35.69 10.02 17.39
CA HIS A 54 35.05 9.13 16.42
C HIS A 54 35.63 9.31 15.03
N LYS A 55 35.67 8.21 14.26
CA LYS A 55 35.98 8.20 12.83
C LYS A 55 34.85 7.48 12.09
N ALA A 56 34.36 8.08 11.01
CA ALA A 56 33.33 7.50 10.14
C ALA A 56 33.54 7.95 8.69
N PHE A 57 32.94 7.23 7.75
CA PHE A 57 32.80 7.73 6.38
C PHE A 57 31.88 8.95 6.40
N THR A 58 32.38 10.09 5.95
CA THR A 58 31.63 11.35 5.95
C THR A 58 31.21 11.67 4.53
N ILE A 59 29.99 12.17 4.35
CA ILE A 59 29.57 12.72 3.06
C ILE A 59 30.29 14.06 2.86
N ILE A 60 31.14 14.13 1.85
CA ILE A 60 31.89 15.32 1.45
C ILE A 60 31.49 15.60 0.02
N ASP A 61 30.96 16.81 -0.22
CA ASP A 61 30.53 17.23 -1.55
C ASP A 61 29.52 16.23 -2.19
N GLY A 62 28.61 15.71 -1.35
CA GLY A 62 27.53 14.80 -1.75
C GLY A 62 27.95 13.36 -2.01
N VAL A 63 29.23 13.04 -1.85
CA VAL A 63 29.77 11.69 -2.05
C VAL A 63 30.36 11.16 -0.74
N PRO A 64 30.20 9.87 -0.41
CA PRO A 64 30.91 9.26 0.71
C PRO A 64 32.41 9.40 0.53
N SER A 65 33.10 9.84 1.58
CA SER A 65 34.55 9.82 1.58
C SER A 65 35.09 8.40 1.39
N LYS A 66 36.15 8.23 0.62
CA LYS A 66 36.81 6.92 0.43
C LYS A 66 37.46 6.39 1.71
N ALA A 67 37.77 7.27 2.66
CA ALA A 67 38.38 6.93 3.93
C ALA A 67 37.51 7.41 5.10
N THR A 68 37.62 6.73 6.24
CA THR A 68 37.02 7.22 7.49
C THR A 68 37.73 8.50 7.94
N HIS A 69 36.97 9.50 8.33
CA HIS A 69 37.48 10.77 8.80
C HIS A 69 37.02 11.08 10.22
N ARG A 70 37.82 11.90 10.91
CA ARG A 70 37.50 12.33 12.28
C ARG A 70 36.23 13.17 12.28
N GLN A 71 35.30 12.82 13.17
CA GLN A 71 33.98 13.44 13.34
C GLN A 71 33.82 13.88 14.80
N CYS A 72 33.30 15.08 15.02
CA CYS A 72 33.02 15.54 16.37
C CYS A 72 31.81 14.82 16.98
N SER A 73 31.71 14.81 18.31
CA SER A 73 30.63 14.16 19.05
C SER A 73 29.25 14.58 18.56
N TYR A 74 28.99 15.89 18.45
CA TYR A 74 27.71 16.41 17.93
C TYR A 74 27.40 15.92 16.52
N CYS A 75 28.40 15.88 15.64
CA CYS A 75 28.19 15.42 14.28
C CYS A 75 27.91 13.92 14.23
N LYS A 76 28.51 13.12 15.12
CA LYS A 76 28.24 11.68 15.20
C LYS A 76 26.81 11.45 15.67
N GLU A 77 26.44 12.05 16.79
CA GLU A 77 25.09 11.93 17.37
C GLU A 77 24.01 12.28 16.36
N GLU A 78 24.17 13.40 15.67
CA GLU A 78 23.23 13.83 14.62
C GLU A 78 23.16 12.85 13.44
N SER A 79 24.29 12.29 13.00
CA SER A 79 24.31 11.29 11.91
C SER A 79 23.60 9.99 12.34
N GLU A 80 23.76 9.58 13.59
CA GLU A 80 23.04 8.44 14.16
C GLU A 80 21.53 8.72 14.28
N GLN A 81 21.15 9.90 14.76
CA GLN A 81 19.75 10.34 14.82
C GLN A 81 19.12 10.39 13.43
N LEU A 82 19.85 10.87 12.42
CA LEU A 82 19.39 10.92 11.04
C LEU A 82 19.09 9.52 10.48
N ARG A 83 20.01 8.57 10.68
CA ARG A 83 19.82 7.17 10.28
C ARG A 83 18.64 6.53 11.02
N LYS A 84 18.52 6.79 12.32
CA LYS A 84 17.36 6.33 13.12
C LYS A 84 16.06 6.92 12.58
N PHE A 85 16.03 8.22 12.28
CA PHE A 85 14.86 8.90 11.73
C PHE A 85 14.43 8.28 10.39
N ILE A 86 15.36 8.11 9.44
CA ILE A 86 15.08 7.49 8.14
C ILE A 86 14.53 6.07 8.31
N ASN A 87 15.18 5.25 9.15
CA ASN A 87 14.77 3.86 9.37
C ASN A 87 13.44 3.74 10.11
N GLN A 88 13.22 4.59 11.13
CA GLN A 88 12.00 4.59 11.95
C GLN A 88 10.78 4.96 11.12
N TYR A 89 10.88 6.00 10.28
CA TYR A 89 9.77 6.47 9.46
C TYR A 89 9.74 5.84 8.06
N LYS A 90 10.66 4.92 7.77
CA LYS A 90 10.80 4.23 6.48
C LYS A 90 10.83 5.23 5.32
N ILE A 91 11.68 6.26 5.45
CA ILE A 91 11.80 7.32 4.45
C ILE A 91 12.45 6.76 3.20
N ILE A 92 11.72 6.76 2.09
CA ILE A 92 12.13 6.30 0.77
C ILE A 92 11.82 7.42 -0.23
N PHE A 93 12.76 7.68 -1.15
CA PHE A 93 12.57 8.68 -2.20
C PHE A 93 11.35 8.32 -3.06
N MET A 94 10.51 9.32 -3.36
CA MET A 94 9.27 9.19 -4.12
C MET A 94 8.17 8.35 -3.46
N GLU A 95 8.23 8.10 -2.16
CA GLU A 95 7.17 7.41 -1.40
C GLU A 95 6.48 8.33 -0.38
N ASP A 96 5.16 8.15 -0.25
CA ASP A 96 4.34 8.92 0.67
C ASP A 96 4.50 8.47 2.12
N THR A 97 5.23 9.27 2.90
CA THR A 97 5.43 9.09 4.34
C THR A 97 4.70 10.17 5.13
N PHE A 98 5.37 11.28 5.44
CA PHE A 98 4.78 12.43 6.14
C PHE A 98 3.77 13.20 5.27
N SER A 99 3.89 13.08 3.94
CA SER A 99 2.99 13.72 2.98
C SER A 99 1.51 13.44 3.24
N LYS A 100 1.16 12.24 3.73
CA LYS A 100 -0.23 11.87 4.08
C LYS A 100 -0.81 12.79 5.14
N GLN A 101 -0.03 13.09 6.18
CA GLN A 101 -0.46 13.97 7.26
C GLN A 101 -0.50 15.43 6.78
N TRP A 102 0.48 15.84 5.97
CA TRP A 102 0.54 17.19 5.40
C TRP A 102 -0.64 17.45 4.45
N LEU A 103 -0.92 16.55 3.50
CA LEU A 103 -2.09 16.67 2.62
C LEU A 103 -3.38 16.74 3.41
N LYS A 104 -3.52 15.91 4.46
CA LYS A 104 -4.69 15.93 5.34
C LYS A 104 -4.88 17.28 6.04
N SER A 105 -3.82 17.94 6.51
CA SER A 105 -3.94 19.27 7.11
C SER A 105 -4.29 20.37 6.10
N PHE A 106 -4.02 20.16 4.81
CA PHE A 106 -4.54 20.98 3.72
C PHE A 106 -5.94 20.58 3.24
N GLY A 107 -6.58 19.59 3.87
CA GLY A 107 -7.91 19.11 3.46
C GLY A 107 -7.89 18.25 2.18
N SER A 108 -6.77 17.63 1.85
CA SER A 108 -6.56 16.78 0.68
C SER A 108 -6.14 15.35 1.07
N SER A 109 -6.10 14.44 0.10
CA SER A 109 -5.62 13.06 0.26
C SER A 109 -4.61 12.70 -0.84
N VAL A 110 -3.92 11.58 -0.68
CA VAL A 110 -2.96 11.10 -1.70
C VAL A 110 -3.69 10.75 -3.00
N GLU A 111 -4.88 10.18 -2.91
CA GLU A 111 -5.71 9.84 -4.07
C GLU A 111 -6.12 11.10 -4.84
N GLN A 112 -6.54 12.15 -4.13
CA GLN A 112 -6.86 13.43 -4.77
C GLN A 112 -5.61 14.07 -5.39
N ALA A 113 -4.46 14.02 -4.72
CA ALA A 113 -3.20 14.51 -5.28
C ALA A 113 -2.81 13.78 -6.58
N ASN A 114 -3.00 12.46 -6.65
CA ASN A 114 -2.77 11.68 -7.88
C ASN A 114 -3.67 12.14 -9.02
N LEU A 115 -4.97 12.31 -8.76
CA LEU A 115 -5.92 12.80 -9.75
C LEU A 115 -5.55 14.21 -10.26
N ASP A 116 -5.24 15.13 -9.35
CA ASP A 116 -4.88 16.51 -9.67
C ASP A 116 -3.58 16.57 -10.48
N PHE A 117 -2.60 15.73 -10.13
CA PHE A 117 -1.32 15.67 -10.83
C PHE A 117 -1.48 15.09 -12.24
N ASP A 118 -2.22 13.98 -12.40
CA ASP A 118 -2.48 13.36 -13.70
C ASP A 118 -3.26 14.31 -14.63
N GLN A 119 -4.23 15.04 -14.09
CA GLN A 119 -4.97 16.06 -14.84
C GLN A 119 -4.04 17.18 -15.28
N SER A 120 -3.23 17.71 -14.35
CA SER A 120 -2.26 18.77 -14.62
C SER A 120 -1.21 18.36 -15.64
N GLN A 121 -0.79 17.08 -15.67
CA GLN A 121 0.10 16.56 -16.72
C GLN A 121 -0.54 16.56 -18.11
N ARG A 122 -1.84 16.28 -18.21
CA ARG A 122 -2.56 16.34 -19.50
C ARG A 122 -2.73 17.78 -19.99
N GLU A 123 -3.06 18.70 -19.08
CA GLU A 123 -3.29 20.11 -19.41
C GLU A 123 -2.02 20.86 -19.86
N GLN A 124 -0.85 20.43 -19.41
CA GLN A 124 0.44 21.01 -19.80
C GLN A 124 0.68 21.09 -21.31
N ASN A 125 0.14 20.14 -22.07
CA ASN A 125 0.32 20.11 -23.51
C ASN A 125 -0.40 21.27 -24.21
N ASN A 126 -1.43 21.83 -23.57
CA ASN A 126 -2.29 22.86 -24.13
C ASN A 126 -1.87 24.30 -23.77
N GLN A 127 -0.93 24.48 -22.83
CA GLN A 127 -0.55 25.81 -22.37
C GLN A 127 0.61 26.42 -23.17
N ASN A 128 0.41 27.66 -23.63
CA ASN A 128 1.37 28.40 -24.45
C ASN A 128 2.54 29.00 -23.63
N ASN A 129 2.39 29.18 -22.31
CA ASN A 129 3.41 29.82 -21.49
C ASN A 129 4.41 28.79 -20.93
N LYS A 130 5.45 28.49 -21.71
CA LYS A 130 6.48 27.49 -21.37
C LYS A 130 7.80 28.11 -20.89
N GLU A 131 7.89 29.42 -20.75
CA GLU A 131 9.17 30.12 -20.52
C GLU A 131 9.85 29.70 -19.21
N GLU A 132 9.13 29.80 -18.08
CA GLU A 132 9.69 29.52 -16.75
C GLU A 132 10.03 28.02 -16.56
N SER A 133 9.19 27.12 -17.08
CA SER A 133 9.47 25.68 -17.09
C SER A 133 10.67 25.32 -17.97
N SER A 134 10.82 25.96 -19.12
CA SER A 134 11.96 25.73 -20.02
C SER A 134 13.26 26.21 -19.39
N LYS A 135 13.23 27.38 -18.75
CA LYS A 135 14.37 27.90 -17.98
C LYS A 135 14.78 26.94 -16.85
N MET A 136 13.80 26.47 -16.08
CA MET A 136 14.03 25.47 -15.04
C MET A 136 14.69 24.21 -15.59
N LYS A 137 14.14 23.64 -16.67
CA LYS A 137 14.67 22.41 -17.28
C LYS A 137 16.12 22.56 -17.76
N ILE A 138 16.49 23.71 -18.32
CA ILE A 138 17.86 24.00 -18.77
C ILE A 138 18.82 24.09 -17.59
N GLU A 139 18.43 24.77 -16.51
CA GLU A 139 19.30 24.98 -15.34
C GLU A 139 19.35 23.77 -14.40
N LEU A 140 18.35 22.88 -14.44
CA LEU A 140 18.15 21.78 -13.50
C LEU A 140 19.41 20.91 -13.26
N PRO A 141 20.15 20.43 -14.29
CA PRO A 141 21.35 19.62 -14.05
C PRO A 141 22.43 20.37 -13.28
N GLN A 142 22.67 21.64 -13.60
CA GLN A 142 23.65 22.48 -12.91
C GLN A 142 23.21 22.75 -11.48
N VAL A 143 21.94 23.11 -11.28
CA VAL A 143 21.37 23.38 -9.97
C VAL A 143 21.46 22.14 -9.08
N PHE A 144 21.10 20.97 -9.60
CA PHE A 144 21.23 19.69 -8.88
C PHE A 144 22.69 19.35 -8.55
N GLN A 145 23.62 19.59 -9.47
CA GLN A 145 25.04 19.42 -9.17
C GLN A 145 25.47 20.33 -8.01
N GLU A 146 25.04 21.59 -8.00
CA GLU A 146 25.29 22.47 -6.86
C GLU A 146 24.66 21.92 -5.56
N ILE A 147 23.46 21.34 -5.64
CA ILE A 147 22.76 20.64 -4.53
C ILE A 147 23.61 19.56 -3.88
N VAL A 148 24.12 18.65 -4.69
CA VAL A 148 24.99 17.56 -4.25
C VAL A 148 26.21 18.13 -3.51
N HIS A 149 26.75 19.25 -3.97
CA HIS A 149 27.95 19.88 -3.40
C HIS A 149 27.67 20.94 -2.31
N PHE A 150 26.45 21.02 -1.78
CA PHE A 150 26.16 22.05 -0.77
C PHE A 150 26.80 21.78 0.58
N LYS A 151 27.11 22.90 1.24
CA LYS A 151 27.89 22.95 2.47
C LYS A 151 27.06 22.68 3.73
N ASN A 152 25.73 22.55 3.63
CA ASN A 152 24.91 22.06 4.72
C ASN A 152 25.12 20.55 4.88
N TYR A 153 26.10 20.20 5.72
CA TYR A 153 26.54 18.84 5.96
C TYR A 153 25.45 17.91 6.53
N SER A 154 24.43 18.48 7.18
CA SER A 154 23.31 17.72 7.76
C SER A 154 22.35 17.27 6.68
N LEU A 155 21.90 18.23 5.86
CA LEU A 155 20.96 17.98 4.79
C LEU A 155 21.61 17.23 3.61
N SER A 156 22.89 17.48 3.32
CA SER A 156 23.66 16.72 2.33
C SER A 156 23.75 15.24 2.70
N GLU A 157 23.96 14.91 3.98
CA GLU A 157 23.94 13.52 4.43
C GLU A 157 22.53 12.92 4.36
N PHE A 158 21.49 13.68 4.69
CA PHE A 158 20.10 13.23 4.55
C PHE A 158 19.77 12.85 3.12
N PHE A 159 20.01 13.76 2.17
CA PHE A 159 19.76 13.51 0.76
C PHE A 159 20.56 12.32 0.27
N TYR A 160 21.86 12.26 0.57
CA TYR A 160 22.67 11.09 0.21
C TYR A 160 22.05 9.79 0.73
N LEU A 161 21.66 9.72 2.01
CA LEU A 161 21.11 8.50 2.59
C LEU A 161 19.78 8.06 1.94
N VAL A 162 18.95 9.01 1.50
CA VAL A 162 17.63 8.75 0.91
C VAL A 162 17.71 8.46 -0.60
N ILE A 163 18.62 9.11 -1.33
CA ILE A 163 18.66 9.07 -2.81
C ILE A 163 19.81 8.25 -3.40
N LYS A 164 20.77 7.77 -2.59
CA LYS A 164 21.97 7.05 -3.07
C LYS A 164 21.70 5.82 -3.94
N ASP A 165 20.52 5.21 -3.80
CA ASP A 165 20.14 3.98 -4.49
C ASP A 165 19.38 4.26 -5.81
N PHE A 166 19.22 5.53 -6.18
CA PHE A 166 18.51 5.98 -7.38
C PHE A 166 19.46 6.59 -8.42
N ASP A 167 19.15 6.39 -9.70
CA ASP A 167 19.87 7.02 -10.80
C ASP A 167 19.65 8.54 -10.78
N ILE A 168 20.72 9.31 -11.03
CA ILE A 168 20.65 10.78 -11.10
C ILE A 168 19.64 11.22 -12.16
N THR A 169 19.57 10.54 -13.31
CA THR A 169 18.62 10.80 -14.40
C THR A 169 17.19 10.68 -13.91
N LEU A 170 16.88 9.62 -13.16
CA LEU A 170 15.56 9.42 -12.57
C LEU A 170 15.21 10.55 -11.59
N ILE A 171 16.16 10.96 -10.73
CA ILE A 171 15.95 12.07 -9.78
C ILE A 171 15.66 13.38 -10.52
N LEU A 172 16.46 13.70 -11.55
CA LEU A 172 16.27 14.90 -12.37
C LEU A 172 14.93 14.87 -13.11
N ASP A 173 14.54 13.71 -13.66
CA ASP A 173 13.27 13.54 -14.34
C ASP A 173 12.08 13.71 -13.39
N SER A 174 12.15 13.17 -12.17
CA SER A 174 11.11 13.34 -11.16
C SER A 174 10.96 14.80 -10.72
N ILE A 175 12.08 15.51 -10.50
CA ILE A 175 12.04 16.95 -10.21
C ILE A 175 11.42 17.71 -11.40
N ASN A 176 11.83 17.40 -12.63
CA ASN A 176 11.30 18.05 -13.82
C ASN A 176 9.81 17.75 -14.03
N ARG A 177 9.34 16.52 -13.75
CA ARG A 177 7.91 16.18 -13.77
C ARG A 177 7.16 16.99 -12.74
N VAL A 178 7.59 17.04 -11.48
CA VAL A 178 6.88 17.77 -10.42
C VAL A 178 6.94 19.28 -10.62
N LEU A 179 8.14 19.86 -10.61
CA LEU A 179 8.33 21.31 -10.68
C LEU A 179 8.01 21.87 -12.07
N GLY A 180 8.29 21.11 -13.13
CA GLY A 180 7.95 21.50 -14.50
C GLY A 180 6.45 21.51 -14.75
N THR A 181 5.71 20.55 -14.19
CA THR A 181 4.23 20.58 -14.18
C THR A 181 3.75 21.83 -13.47
N PHE A 182 4.23 22.06 -12.25
CA PHE A 182 3.86 23.19 -11.42
C PHE A 182 4.08 24.53 -12.13
N LEU A 183 5.27 24.76 -12.69
CA LEU A 183 5.62 26.04 -13.35
C LEU A 183 4.89 26.26 -14.67
N LYS A 184 4.47 25.21 -15.36
CA LYS A 184 3.63 25.35 -16.56
C LYS A 184 2.23 25.80 -16.17
N ILE A 185 1.61 25.09 -15.21
CA ILE A 185 0.24 25.38 -14.75
C ILE A 185 0.16 26.74 -14.02
N TYR A 186 1.17 27.08 -13.21
CA TYR A 186 1.23 28.31 -12.40
C TYR A 186 2.45 29.19 -12.75
N PRO A 187 2.52 29.71 -14.00
CA PRO A 187 3.67 30.49 -14.45
C PRO A 187 3.81 31.82 -13.71
N GLU A 188 2.73 32.32 -13.07
CA GLU A 188 2.76 33.54 -12.25
C GLU A 188 3.69 33.46 -11.04
N VAL A 189 4.02 32.25 -10.58
CA VAL A 189 4.96 32.04 -9.47
C VAL A 189 6.38 32.37 -9.94
N GLY A 190 6.75 31.94 -11.14
CA GLY A 190 8.09 32.04 -11.68
C GLY A 190 9.09 31.06 -11.05
N TYR A 191 10.13 30.79 -11.82
CA TYR A 191 11.20 29.87 -11.45
C TYR A 191 12.35 30.56 -10.71
N VAL A 192 12.80 29.94 -9.62
CA VAL A 192 14.10 30.17 -8.97
C VAL A 192 14.79 28.84 -8.61
N PRO A 193 16.13 28.78 -8.63
CA PRO A 193 16.88 27.56 -8.30
C PRO A 193 16.53 26.91 -6.96
N ASP A 194 16.17 27.71 -5.95
CA ASP A 194 15.82 27.19 -4.60
C ASP A 194 14.54 26.31 -4.62
N GLN A 195 13.68 26.44 -5.65
CA GLN A 195 12.51 25.55 -5.82
C GLN A 195 12.92 24.12 -6.20
N VAL A 196 14.05 23.93 -6.88
CA VAL A 196 14.62 22.60 -7.13
C VAL A 196 14.94 21.93 -5.80
N PHE A 197 15.48 22.70 -4.86
CA PHE A 197 15.82 22.23 -3.52
C PHE A 197 14.59 21.85 -2.69
N LEU A 198 13.57 22.70 -2.72
CA LEU A 198 12.28 22.43 -2.08
C LEU A 198 11.62 21.18 -2.69
N THR A 199 11.64 21.04 -4.02
CA THR A 199 11.07 19.88 -4.72
C THR A 199 11.80 18.59 -4.36
N LEU A 200 13.14 18.60 -4.36
CA LEU A 200 13.94 17.45 -3.93
C LEU A 200 13.66 17.08 -2.47
N PHE A 201 13.54 18.08 -1.60
CA PHE A 201 13.19 17.87 -0.20
C PHE A 201 11.82 17.20 -0.04
N LEU A 202 10.80 17.69 -0.77
CA LEU A 202 9.47 17.10 -0.75
C LEU A 202 9.47 15.66 -1.28
N LEU A 203 10.17 15.41 -2.39
CA LEU A 203 10.29 14.05 -2.98
C LEU A 203 11.00 13.05 -2.05
N CYS A 204 11.74 13.50 -1.03
CA CYS A 204 12.24 12.59 0.01
C CYS A 204 11.13 12.05 0.92
N PHE A 205 9.95 12.67 0.96
CA PHE A 205 8.84 12.34 1.86
C PHE A 205 7.50 12.07 1.17
N CYS A 206 7.45 12.30 -0.14
CA CYS A 206 6.23 12.34 -0.94
C CYS A 206 6.43 11.57 -2.24
N SER A 207 5.35 10.99 -2.76
CA SER A 207 5.26 10.67 -4.20
C SER A 207 5.29 11.94 -5.05
N GLU A 208 5.48 11.80 -6.37
CA GLU A 208 5.48 12.95 -7.29
C GLU A 208 4.19 13.76 -7.21
N ALA A 209 3.05 13.06 -7.18
CA ALA A 209 1.73 13.68 -7.08
C ALA A 209 1.55 14.45 -5.78
N SER A 210 1.90 13.85 -4.64
CA SER A 210 1.85 14.51 -3.35
C SER A 210 2.81 15.70 -3.27
N ALA A 211 4.02 15.58 -3.82
CA ALA A 211 5.00 16.67 -3.87
C ALA A 211 4.48 17.83 -4.72
N TYR A 212 3.90 17.54 -5.88
CA TYR A 212 3.24 18.53 -6.73
C TYR A 212 2.13 19.24 -5.97
N GLN A 213 1.21 18.50 -5.36
CA GLN A 213 0.07 19.08 -4.67
C GLN A 213 0.49 19.93 -3.46
N ILE A 214 1.51 19.48 -2.72
CA ILE A 214 2.08 20.26 -1.61
C ILE A 214 2.76 21.53 -2.12
N LEU A 215 3.45 21.51 -3.27
CA LEU A 215 3.95 22.73 -3.90
C LEU A 215 2.80 23.69 -4.25
N VAL A 216 1.69 23.19 -4.79
CA VAL A 216 0.50 24.03 -5.04
C VAL A 216 0.03 24.68 -3.74
N PHE A 217 -0.14 23.91 -2.66
CA PHE A 217 -0.57 24.45 -1.36
C PHE A 217 0.42 25.45 -0.75
N ILE A 218 1.73 25.21 -0.88
CA ILE A 218 2.75 26.14 -0.42
C ILE A 218 2.55 27.50 -1.08
N TYR A 219 2.36 27.56 -2.39
CA TYR A 219 2.21 28.83 -3.09
C TYR A 219 0.80 29.41 -2.99
N SER A 220 -0.26 28.61 -2.86
CA SER A 220 -1.63 29.13 -2.75
C SER A 220 -2.06 29.53 -1.34
N HIS A 221 -1.55 28.86 -0.30
CA HIS A 221 -2.00 29.07 1.09
C HIS A 221 -0.92 29.65 2.01
N ILE A 222 0.37 29.39 1.74
CA ILE A 222 1.44 29.81 2.65
C ILE A 222 2.15 31.04 2.12
N ILE A 223 2.76 30.98 0.94
CA ILE A 223 3.53 32.09 0.39
C ILE A 223 2.59 33.15 -0.16
N PRO A 224 2.67 34.41 0.27
CA PRO A 224 1.88 35.47 -0.33
C PRO A 224 2.36 35.82 -1.74
N GLN A 225 1.43 36.12 -2.64
CA GLN A 225 1.68 36.34 -4.08
C GLN A 225 2.73 37.42 -4.39
N TYR A 226 2.80 38.49 -3.58
CA TYR A 226 3.80 39.54 -3.75
C TYR A 226 5.25 39.04 -3.53
N SER A 227 5.40 37.93 -2.80
CA SER A 227 6.70 37.31 -2.53
C SER A 227 7.04 36.17 -3.50
N TYR A 228 6.21 35.95 -4.53
CA TYR A 228 6.54 35.00 -5.59
C TYR A 228 7.79 35.44 -6.37
N PRO A 229 8.62 34.49 -6.80
CA PRO A 229 9.83 34.79 -7.58
C PRO A 229 9.64 35.70 -8.79
N LEU A 230 8.55 35.55 -9.54
CA LEU A 230 8.26 36.41 -10.70
C LEU A 230 7.91 37.84 -10.27
N SER A 231 7.07 37.99 -9.24
CA SER A 231 6.66 39.29 -8.68
C SER A 231 7.89 40.08 -8.21
N LEU A 232 8.78 39.42 -7.45
CA LEU A 232 10.03 40.01 -6.96
C LEU A 232 10.96 40.47 -8.09
N ARG A 233 11.05 39.71 -9.19
CA ARG A 233 11.83 40.09 -10.37
C ARG A 233 11.26 41.32 -11.08
N LYS A 234 9.93 41.43 -11.17
CA LYS A 234 9.24 42.51 -11.90
C LYS A 234 9.23 43.82 -11.12
N GLU A 235 8.86 43.76 -9.84
CA GLU A 235 8.61 44.96 -9.03
C GLU A 235 9.83 45.44 -8.26
N LYS A 236 10.94 44.66 -8.27
CA LYS A 236 12.09 44.86 -7.37
C LYS A 236 11.65 45.02 -5.91
N CYS A 237 10.58 44.34 -5.52
CA CYS A 237 10.04 44.42 -4.18
C CYS A 237 11.09 43.82 -3.22
N GLU A 238 11.51 44.61 -2.22
CA GLU A 238 12.36 44.12 -1.15
C GLU A 238 11.49 43.53 -0.04
N TYR A 239 12.02 42.56 0.72
CA TYR A 239 11.36 41.89 1.85
C TYR A 239 11.18 42.80 3.08
N PHE A 240 10.88 44.09 2.91
CA PHE A 240 10.77 45.06 4.00
C PHE A 240 9.71 44.68 5.02
N THR A 241 8.55 44.23 4.57
CA THR A 241 7.46 43.78 5.45
C THR A 241 7.91 42.60 6.32
N GLU A 242 8.58 41.61 5.74
CA GLU A 242 9.09 40.45 6.47
C GLU A 242 10.23 40.81 7.42
N ILE A 243 11.09 41.76 7.03
CA ILE A 243 12.13 42.31 7.90
C ILE A 243 11.48 42.96 9.12
N ASP A 244 10.48 43.83 8.92
CA ASP A 244 9.82 44.55 10.01
C ASP A 244 9.00 43.60 10.89
N LYS A 245 8.32 42.59 10.33
CA LYS A 245 7.68 41.50 11.10
C LYS A 245 8.70 40.74 11.95
N THR A 246 9.83 40.35 11.39
CA THR A 246 10.90 39.64 12.13
C THR A 246 11.44 40.51 13.26
N MET A 247 11.70 41.80 12.98
CA MET A 247 12.17 42.75 13.98
C MET A 247 11.13 43.02 15.08
N LEU A 248 9.84 43.02 14.75
CA LEU A 248 8.76 43.12 15.73
C LEU A 248 8.81 41.96 16.71
N VAL A 249 8.91 40.72 16.23
CA VAL A 249 9.01 39.53 17.09
C VAL A 249 10.25 39.61 17.98
N LEU A 250 11.40 39.94 17.40
CA LEU A 250 12.65 40.11 18.15
C LEU A 250 12.54 41.18 19.24
N THR A 251 11.87 42.30 18.96
CA THR A 251 11.73 43.40 19.90
C THR A 251 10.71 43.08 20.99
N GLN A 252 9.54 42.56 20.64
CA GLN A 252 8.43 42.35 21.58
C GLN A 252 8.62 41.09 22.43
N SER A 253 8.96 39.95 21.81
CA SER A 253 9.07 38.67 22.53
C SER A 253 10.44 38.49 23.15
N PHE A 254 11.50 38.86 22.43
CA PHE A 254 12.88 38.59 22.85
C PHE A 254 13.61 39.79 23.44
N LYS A 255 12.99 40.98 23.43
CA LYS A 255 13.52 42.20 24.03
C LYS A 255 14.95 42.52 23.57
N ILE A 256 15.22 42.37 22.26
CA ILE A 256 16.55 42.66 21.72
C ILE A 256 16.97 44.11 22.04
N SER A 257 18.27 44.30 22.33
CA SER A 257 18.76 45.62 22.69
C SER A 257 18.73 46.56 21.48
N SER A 258 18.53 47.86 21.72
CA SER A 258 18.61 48.89 20.68
C SER A 258 19.96 48.91 19.96
N GLN A 259 21.03 48.44 20.62
CA GLN A 259 22.37 48.32 20.05
C GLN A 259 22.49 47.13 19.07
N ASP A 260 21.75 46.04 19.25
CA ASP A 260 21.76 44.88 18.33
C ASP A 260 20.93 45.11 17.08
N SER A 261 19.83 45.86 17.23
CA SER A 261 18.80 46.05 16.20
C SER A 261 19.35 46.45 14.82
N PRO A 262 20.29 47.43 14.68
CA PRO A 262 20.84 47.80 13.37
C PRO A 262 21.59 46.66 12.66
N TYR A 263 22.34 45.85 13.41
CA TYR A 263 23.13 44.74 12.86
C TYR A 263 22.22 43.60 12.38
N VAL A 264 21.20 43.28 13.18
CA VAL A 264 20.21 42.27 12.82
C VAL A 264 19.42 42.73 11.60
N LYS A 265 18.93 43.98 11.59
CA LYS A 265 18.22 44.55 10.43
C LYS A 265 19.07 44.53 9.17
N THR A 266 20.36 44.82 9.29
CA THR A 266 21.31 44.71 8.18
C THR A 266 21.40 43.28 7.68
N PHE A 267 21.64 42.29 8.54
CA PHE A 267 21.66 40.88 8.13
C PHE A 267 20.37 40.44 7.44
N LEU A 268 19.21 40.80 8.00
CA LEU A 268 17.90 40.45 7.43
C LEU A 268 17.74 41.02 6.01
N ARG A 269 18.12 42.28 5.77
CA ARG A 269 18.09 42.88 4.42
C ARG A 269 18.85 42.06 3.38
N TYR A 270 20.01 41.52 3.74
CA TYR A 270 20.85 40.77 2.80
C TYR A 270 20.48 39.29 2.68
N ARG A 271 19.98 38.67 3.76
CA ARG A 271 19.86 37.21 3.83
C ARG A 271 18.43 36.69 3.97
N LEU A 272 17.48 37.47 4.49
CA LEU A 272 16.14 36.97 4.83
C LEU A 272 15.42 36.34 3.63
N ALA A 273 15.51 36.95 2.45
CA ALA A 273 14.95 36.42 1.21
C ALA A 273 15.27 34.94 0.99
N ARG A 274 16.53 34.55 1.27
CA ARG A 274 17.03 33.19 1.05
C ARG A 274 16.36 32.20 2.00
N TYR A 275 16.14 32.60 3.25
CA TYR A 275 15.48 31.77 4.25
C TYR A 275 13.99 31.59 3.94
N ILE A 276 13.33 32.63 3.43
CA ILE A 276 11.90 32.57 3.12
C ILE A 276 11.66 31.76 1.85
N GLN A 277 12.38 32.06 0.76
CA GLN A 277 12.21 31.39 -0.53
C GLN A 277 12.47 29.89 -0.46
N SER A 278 13.45 29.47 0.36
CA SER A 278 13.78 28.06 0.54
C SER A 278 13.05 27.40 1.72
N PHE A 279 12.13 28.06 2.41
CA PHE A 279 11.54 27.53 3.66
C PHE A 279 12.57 27.11 4.71
N THR A 280 13.67 27.85 4.78
CA THR A 280 14.85 27.59 5.63
C THR A 280 15.62 26.31 5.26
N ILE A 281 15.17 25.59 4.23
CA ILE A 281 15.86 24.43 3.69
C ILE A 281 17.23 24.94 3.21
N ASN A 282 18.30 24.28 3.67
CA ASN A 282 19.73 24.63 3.51
C ASN A 282 20.36 25.50 4.60
N PHE A 283 19.58 26.18 5.45
CA PHE A 283 20.14 27.12 6.43
C PHE A 283 20.23 26.60 7.86
N PHE A 284 19.43 25.59 8.19
CA PHE A 284 19.50 24.87 9.47
C PHE A 284 19.85 23.39 9.26
N LEU A 285 20.12 22.69 10.36
CA LEU A 285 20.31 21.25 10.34
C LEU A 285 19.01 20.57 9.92
N PHE A 286 19.12 19.36 9.37
CA PHE A 286 17.99 18.58 8.90
C PHE A 286 16.86 18.51 9.94
N GLU A 287 17.18 18.16 11.18
CA GLU A 287 16.20 18.04 12.27
C GLU A 287 15.42 19.35 12.48
N THR A 288 16.12 20.47 12.52
CA THR A 288 15.54 21.80 12.69
C THR A 288 14.70 22.21 11.49
N THR A 289 15.21 21.99 10.27
CA THR A 289 14.49 22.27 9.01
C THR A 289 13.22 21.43 8.92
N PHE A 290 13.31 20.13 9.19
CA PHE A 290 12.17 19.22 9.20
C PHE A 290 11.14 19.64 10.25
N PHE A 291 11.57 19.97 11.47
CA PHE A 291 10.69 20.47 12.52
C PHE A 291 9.89 21.70 12.05
N ILE A 292 10.56 22.72 11.53
CA ILE A 292 9.91 23.94 11.04
C ILE A 292 8.90 23.59 9.96
N ILE A 293 9.31 22.87 8.91
CA ILE A 293 8.43 22.53 7.78
C ILE A 293 7.23 21.72 8.23
N ASN A 294 7.44 20.74 9.09
CA ASN A 294 6.36 19.93 9.61
C ASN A 294 5.34 20.78 10.38
N GLN A 295 5.77 21.73 11.21
CA GLN A 295 4.85 22.64 11.90
C GLN A 295 4.09 23.54 10.92
N LEU A 296 4.77 24.08 9.90
CA LEU A 296 4.16 24.93 8.88
C LEU A 296 3.07 24.20 8.10
N PHE A 297 3.30 22.95 7.72
CA PHE A 297 2.33 22.18 6.95
C PHE A 297 1.17 21.66 7.80
N LEU A 298 1.38 21.44 9.10
CA LEU A 298 0.30 21.06 10.02
C LEU A 298 -0.64 22.22 10.38
N GLN A 299 -0.20 23.47 10.22
CA GLN A 299 -0.96 24.68 10.54
C GLN A 299 -0.91 25.71 9.39
N PRO A 300 -1.49 25.38 8.22
CA PRO A 300 -1.26 26.17 7.01
C PRO A 300 -1.82 27.59 7.07
N GLN A 301 -2.85 27.84 7.87
CA GLN A 301 -3.52 29.15 7.96
C GLN A 301 -2.62 30.26 8.54
N SER A 302 -1.71 29.91 9.45
CA SER A 302 -0.76 30.85 10.08
C SER A 302 0.68 30.62 9.64
N ALA A 303 0.91 29.67 8.71
CA ALA A 303 2.24 29.17 8.38
C ALA A 303 3.24 30.28 8.01
N TYR A 304 2.87 31.26 7.18
CA TYR A 304 3.82 32.30 6.79
C TYR A 304 4.27 33.20 7.95
N ASP A 305 3.33 33.54 8.83
CA ASP A 305 3.60 34.31 10.03
C ASP A 305 4.40 33.47 11.03
N ASP A 306 4.08 32.18 11.16
CA ASP A 306 4.82 31.25 11.99
C ASP A 306 6.25 31.01 11.48
N LEU A 307 6.48 30.98 10.17
CA LEU A 307 7.81 30.93 9.58
C LEU A 307 8.65 32.13 10.02
N THR A 308 8.05 33.32 10.03
CA THR A 308 8.71 34.55 10.52
C THR A 308 9.04 34.45 12.01
N LYS A 309 8.14 33.89 12.82
CA LYS A 309 8.35 33.64 14.26
C LYS A 309 9.44 32.60 14.52
N TYR A 310 9.50 31.53 13.74
CA TYR A 310 10.57 30.53 13.83
C TYR A 310 11.93 31.11 13.45
N LEU A 311 11.99 31.95 12.42
CA LEU A 311 13.21 32.65 12.03
C LEU A 311 13.68 33.63 13.12
N ALA A 312 12.78 34.44 13.68
CA ALA A 312 13.10 35.32 14.79
C ALA A 312 13.64 34.53 16.01
N SER A 313 13.01 33.40 16.32
CA SER A 313 13.46 32.50 17.39
C SER A 313 14.86 31.96 17.11
N ALA A 314 15.15 31.56 15.87
CA ALA A 314 16.48 31.09 15.47
C ALA A 314 17.56 32.18 15.59
N TYR A 315 17.27 33.41 15.17
CA TYR A 315 18.20 34.54 15.26
C TYR A 315 18.47 34.95 16.71
N ASN A 316 17.47 34.86 17.58
CA ASN A 316 17.63 35.20 18.99
C ASN A 316 18.64 34.28 19.73
N ILE A 317 18.73 33.00 19.36
CA ILE A 317 19.63 32.03 20.01
C ILE A 317 21.10 32.49 20.00
N GLN A 318 21.49 33.31 19.03
CA GLN A 318 22.85 33.85 18.89
C GLN A 318 22.85 35.35 18.58
N ILE A 319 21.95 36.15 19.16
CA ILE A 319 21.80 37.56 18.76
C ILE A 319 23.11 38.38 18.81
N GLN A 320 23.99 38.06 19.77
CA GLN A 320 25.26 38.76 19.97
C GLN A 320 26.27 38.59 18.83
N ILE A 321 26.20 37.50 18.05
CA ILE A 321 27.18 37.24 16.97
C ILE A 321 27.02 38.21 15.80
N PHE A 322 25.83 38.83 15.67
CA PHE A 322 25.52 39.74 14.58
C PHE A 322 26.38 41.01 14.59
N ARG A 323 26.93 41.39 15.76
CA ARG A 323 27.85 42.53 15.88
C ARG A 323 29.28 42.22 15.43
N GLN A 324 29.70 40.97 15.54
CA GLN A 324 31.12 40.60 15.55
C GLN A 324 31.57 39.85 14.31
N GLN A 325 30.63 39.22 13.59
CA GLN A 325 30.94 38.24 12.56
C GLN A 325 30.48 38.70 11.18
N SER A 326 31.13 38.18 10.14
CA SER A 326 30.67 38.37 8.76
C SER A 326 29.32 37.68 8.56
N GLN A 327 28.54 38.10 7.56
CA GLN A 327 27.23 37.49 7.29
C GLN A 327 27.31 35.99 7.00
N ASP A 328 28.37 35.54 6.30
CA ASP A 328 28.56 34.12 6.01
C ASP A 328 28.92 33.31 7.26
N ASP A 329 29.72 33.91 8.16
CA ASP A 329 30.03 33.29 9.46
C ASP A 329 28.78 33.21 10.34
N ILE A 330 27.90 34.22 10.30
CA ILE A 330 26.61 34.19 11.00
C ILE A 330 25.76 33.01 10.51
N GLU A 331 25.57 32.84 9.20
CA GLU A 331 24.83 31.69 8.65
C GLU A 331 25.45 30.35 9.08
N LEU A 332 26.78 30.25 9.08
CA LEU A 332 27.49 29.03 9.50
C LEU A 332 27.31 28.75 11.00
N ILE A 333 27.29 29.79 11.84
CA ILE A 333 27.03 29.65 13.28
C ILE A 333 25.58 29.24 13.52
N LEU A 334 24.62 29.86 12.83
CA LEU A 334 23.21 29.49 12.91
C LEU A 334 23.00 28.01 12.52
N LEU A 335 23.53 27.59 11.38
CA LEU A 335 23.50 26.19 10.94
C LEU A 335 24.06 25.23 12.01
N ARG A 336 25.13 25.62 12.71
CA ARG A 336 25.81 24.76 13.68
C ARG A 336 25.10 24.70 15.04
N ASN A 337 24.43 25.77 15.45
CA ASN A 337 24.03 26.00 16.85
C ASN A 337 22.51 26.07 17.07
N VAL A 338 21.72 26.28 16.01
CA VAL A 338 20.25 26.33 16.10
C VAL A 338 19.67 24.91 16.03
N ARG A 339 18.94 24.52 17.08
CA ARG A 339 18.33 23.20 17.25
C ARG A 339 16.81 23.33 17.37
N SER A 340 16.08 22.29 16.96
CA SER A 340 14.62 22.18 17.03
C SER A 340 14.06 22.59 18.41
N ALA A 341 14.59 22.02 19.50
CA ALA A 341 14.12 22.30 20.86
C ALA A 341 14.22 23.79 21.24
N LYS A 342 15.34 24.44 20.90
CA LYS A 342 15.52 25.87 21.17
C LYS A 342 14.60 26.75 20.32
N ILE A 343 14.32 26.35 19.09
CA ILE A 343 13.34 27.04 18.25
C ILE A 343 11.95 26.89 18.85
N GLN A 344 11.58 25.69 19.32
CA GLN A 344 10.28 25.44 19.93
C GLN A 344 10.07 26.30 21.19
N ASP A 345 11.08 26.34 22.08
CA ASP A 345 11.06 27.18 23.28
C ASP A 345 10.91 28.67 22.93
N GLY A 346 11.70 29.13 21.94
CA GLY A 346 11.61 30.51 21.45
C GLY A 346 10.25 30.82 20.84
N TYR A 347 9.73 29.93 19.99
CA TYR A 347 8.46 30.10 19.29
C TYR A 347 7.30 30.25 20.27
N PHE A 348 7.30 29.53 21.39
CA PHE A 348 6.28 29.67 22.43
C PHE A 348 6.15 31.12 22.93
N LEU A 349 7.27 31.84 23.05
CA LEU A 349 7.30 33.25 23.47
C LEU A 349 6.77 34.22 22.39
N THR A 350 6.69 33.76 21.14
CA THR A 350 6.25 34.58 20.00
C THR A 350 4.75 34.49 19.72
N LYS A 351 4.03 33.57 20.38
CA LYS A 351 2.60 33.33 20.13
C LYS A 351 1.73 34.57 20.35
N GLN A 352 2.12 35.46 21.26
CA GLN A 352 1.40 36.69 21.57
C GLN A 352 1.63 37.83 20.55
N VAL A 353 2.59 37.67 19.63
CA VAL A 353 2.87 38.68 18.62
C VAL A 353 1.83 38.58 17.51
N ASP A 354 1.07 39.67 17.36
CA ASP A 354 0.08 39.86 16.32
C ASP A 354 0.64 40.77 15.21
N PHE A 355 0.64 40.25 13.98
CA PHE A 355 1.11 40.98 12.81
C PHE A 355 0.04 41.85 12.15
N SER A 356 -1.21 41.82 12.61
CA SER A 356 -2.33 42.60 12.07
C SER A 356 -2.01 44.10 11.97
N LYS A 357 -1.18 44.62 12.88
CA LYS A 357 -0.78 46.03 12.94
C LYS A 357 0.29 46.44 11.92
N ILE A 358 1.05 45.49 11.38
CA ILE A 358 2.15 45.75 10.44
C ILE A 358 1.68 45.69 8.99
N ILE A 359 0.55 45.05 8.71
CA ILE A 359 0.05 44.88 7.35
C ILE A 359 -0.60 46.21 6.93
N PRO A 360 0.05 47.06 6.11
CA PRO A 360 -0.72 48.06 5.35
C PRO A 360 -1.78 47.30 4.55
N ALA A 361 -2.90 47.95 4.22
CA ALA A 361 -4.01 47.39 3.45
C ALA A 361 -3.64 47.01 2.00
N ILE A 362 -2.50 46.35 1.79
CA ILE A 362 -2.17 45.56 0.61
C ILE A 362 -3.23 44.47 0.59
N GLN A 363 -4.14 44.67 -0.35
CA GLN A 363 -5.37 43.91 -0.55
C GLN A 363 -5.11 42.42 -0.35
N LYS A 364 -6.01 41.76 0.39
CA LYS A 364 -6.17 40.30 0.31
C LYS A 364 -6.62 39.95 -1.11
N SER A 365 -5.75 40.10 -2.10
CA SER A 365 -5.96 39.55 -3.42
C SER A 365 -5.87 38.04 -3.24
N ASN A 366 -7.01 37.37 -3.28
CA ASN A 366 -7.04 35.91 -3.36
C ASN A 366 -6.10 35.48 -4.48
N SER A 367 -5.16 34.57 -4.20
CA SER A 367 -4.22 34.12 -5.22
C SER A 367 -4.99 33.50 -6.40
N SER A 368 -4.54 33.75 -7.63
CA SER A 368 -5.09 33.10 -8.83
C SER A 368 -5.06 31.58 -8.73
N ILE A 369 -4.08 31.05 -7.99
CA ILE A 369 -3.92 29.63 -7.70
C ILE A 369 -5.10 29.10 -6.87
N SER A 370 -5.48 29.79 -5.79
CA SER A 370 -6.63 29.39 -4.95
C SER A 370 -7.94 29.43 -5.72
N ALA A 371 -8.13 30.43 -6.59
CA ALA A 371 -9.33 30.53 -7.43
C ALA A 371 -9.44 29.36 -8.42
N ARG A 372 -8.33 28.94 -9.05
CA ARG A 372 -8.30 27.76 -9.93
C ARG A 372 -8.54 26.46 -9.17
N GLN A 373 -8.01 26.30 -7.95
CA GLN A 373 -8.32 25.12 -7.14
C GLN A 373 -9.82 25.02 -6.83
N GLN A 374 -10.48 26.15 -6.54
CA GLN A 374 -11.92 26.17 -6.31
C GLN A 374 -12.74 25.85 -7.57
N SER A 375 -12.32 26.31 -8.75
CA SER A 375 -13.03 25.99 -9.99
C SER A 375 -12.96 24.48 -10.32
N PHE A 376 -11.83 23.82 -10.07
CA PHE A 376 -11.73 22.37 -10.26
C PHE A 376 -12.66 21.59 -9.32
N ILE A 377 -12.84 22.06 -8.09
CA ILE A 377 -13.78 21.44 -7.14
C ILE A 377 -15.24 21.69 -7.61
N GLN A 378 -15.55 22.90 -8.07
CA GLN A 378 -16.91 23.28 -8.51
C GLN A 378 -17.36 22.60 -9.81
N GLU A 379 -16.49 22.46 -10.81
CA GLU A 379 -16.82 21.73 -12.04
C GLU A 379 -17.12 20.26 -11.76
N LYS A 380 -16.38 19.66 -10.82
CA LYS A 380 -16.58 18.28 -10.39
C LYS A 380 -17.89 18.08 -9.64
N ASP A 381 -18.27 19.03 -8.78
CA ASP A 381 -19.56 19.01 -8.07
C ASP A 381 -20.75 19.21 -9.03
N GLN A 382 -20.57 19.94 -10.13
CA GLN A 382 -21.60 20.11 -11.16
C GLN A 382 -21.76 18.86 -12.04
N GLU A 383 -20.66 18.24 -12.51
CA GLU A 383 -20.72 16.99 -13.26
C GLU A 383 -21.21 15.81 -12.40
N ALA A 384 -20.79 15.74 -11.14
CA ALA A 384 -21.31 14.78 -10.19
C ALA A 384 -22.80 15.05 -9.90
N GLY A 385 -23.20 16.31 -9.73
CA GLY A 385 -24.59 16.71 -9.45
C GLY A 385 -25.59 16.27 -10.54
N ILE A 386 -25.20 16.37 -11.82
CA ILE A 386 -26.04 15.93 -12.95
C ILE A 386 -26.18 14.41 -12.96
N LYS A 387 -25.08 13.65 -12.75
CA LYS A 387 -25.13 12.18 -12.65
C LYS A 387 -25.91 11.70 -11.42
N TYR A 388 -25.77 12.37 -10.28
CA TYR A 388 -26.50 12.01 -9.07
C TYR A 388 -27.98 12.33 -9.19
N GLN A 389 -28.39 13.39 -9.88
CA GLN A 389 -29.80 13.66 -10.11
C GLN A 389 -30.47 12.59 -10.99
N GLU A 390 -29.81 12.14 -12.05
CA GLU A 390 -30.33 11.04 -12.88
C GLU A 390 -30.40 9.72 -12.09
N GLN A 391 -29.39 9.40 -11.29
CA GLN A 391 -29.42 8.23 -10.42
C GLN A 391 -30.47 8.33 -9.31
N ILE A 392 -30.70 9.52 -8.75
CA ILE A 392 -31.75 9.75 -7.74
C ILE A 392 -33.14 9.57 -8.37
N ILE A 393 -33.35 9.98 -9.62
CA ILE A 393 -34.62 9.77 -10.33
C ILE A 393 -34.84 8.26 -10.57
N ILE A 394 -33.80 7.54 -11.01
CA ILE A 394 -33.86 6.09 -11.21
C ILE A 394 -34.13 5.36 -9.88
N LEU A 395 -33.43 5.74 -8.80
CA LEU A 395 -33.61 5.16 -7.47
C LEU A 395 -34.97 5.50 -6.86
N LYS A 396 -35.49 6.71 -7.07
CA LYS A 396 -36.84 7.09 -6.62
C LYS A 396 -37.91 6.22 -7.29
N ASN A 397 -37.81 6.03 -8.61
CA ASN A 397 -38.75 5.18 -9.34
C ASN A 397 -38.66 3.71 -8.89
N GLU A 398 -37.46 3.22 -8.59
CA GLU A 398 -37.27 1.86 -8.09
C GLU A 398 -37.75 1.70 -6.64
N ILE A 399 -37.56 2.70 -5.77
CA ILE A 399 -38.10 2.72 -4.40
C ILE A 399 -39.63 2.72 -4.44
N GLU A 400 -40.24 3.52 -5.31
CA GLU A 400 -41.70 3.61 -5.45
C GLU A 400 -42.28 2.27 -5.96
N ARG A 401 -41.59 1.63 -6.90
CA ARG A 401 -41.91 0.26 -7.35
C ARG A 401 -41.79 -0.75 -6.21
N LEU A 402 -40.73 -0.69 -5.40
CA LEU A 402 -40.51 -1.59 -4.26
C LEU A 402 -41.53 -1.38 -3.15
N GLN A 403 -41.93 -0.14 -2.88
CA GLN A 403 -42.99 0.18 -1.93
C GLN A 403 -44.31 -0.44 -2.36
N LYS A 404 -44.65 -0.39 -3.66
CA LYS A 404 -45.85 -1.03 -4.20
C LYS A 404 -45.82 -2.56 -4.05
N VAL A 405 -44.68 -3.19 -4.33
CA VAL A 405 -44.50 -4.64 -4.14
C VAL A 405 -44.59 -5.04 -2.67
N ASN A 406 -43.96 -4.28 -1.77
CA ASN A 406 -44.03 -4.53 -0.33
C ASN A 406 -45.44 -4.34 0.22
N GLN A 407 -46.19 -3.36 -0.29
CA GLN A 407 -47.58 -3.15 0.11
C GLN A 407 -48.48 -4.31 -0.35
N GLU A 408 -48.31 -4.79 -1.59
CA GLU A 408 -49.01 -5.99 -2.08
C GLU A 408 -48.64 -7.25 -1.29
N GLN A 409 -47.38 -7.39 -0.87
CA GLN A 409 -46.93 -8.51 -0.03
C GLN A 409 -47.45 -8.42 1.40
N SER A 410 -47.46 -7.23 2.01
CA SER A 410 -48.02 -7.01 3.34
C SER A 410 -49.49 -7.38 3.37
N ASN A 411 -50.26 -7.01 2.34
CA ASN A 411 -51.67 -7.38 2.21
C ASN A 411 -51.87 -8.91 2.09
N LYS A 412 -50.94 -9.63 1.43
CA LYS A 412 -50.97 -11.10 1.36
C LYS A 412 -50.67 -11.75 2.71
N ILE A 413 -49.67 -11.24 3.44
CA ILE A 413 -49.31 -11.74 4.78
C ILE A 413 -50.45 -11.50 5.75
N GLU A 414 -51.09 -10.34 5.71
CA GLU A 414 -52.23 -10.01 6.57
C GLU A 414 -53.42 -10.95 6.31
N LYS A 415 -53.71 -11.24 5.03
CA LYS A 415 -54.72 -12.24 4.66
C LYS A 415 -54.39 -13.64 5.18
N GLN A 416 -53.11 -14.06 5.12
CA GLN A 416 -52.67 -15.35 5.66
C GLN A 416 -52.71 -15.40 7.19
N LYS A 417 -52.40 -14.30 7.88
CA LYS A 417 -52.50 -14.22 9.35
C LYS A 417 -53.95 -14.40 9.82
N LEU A 418 -54.89 -13.72 9.15
CA LEU A 418 -56.33 -13.89 9.38
C LEU A 418 -56.80 -15.33 9.16
N GLU A 419 -56.23 -16.02 8.17
CA GLU A 419 -56.55 -17.43 7.90
C GLU A 419 -56.00 -18.36 9.00
N ILE A 420 -54.79 -18.10 9.51
CA ILE A 420 -54.21 -18.84 10.64
C ILE A 420 -55.01 -18.61 11.92
N GLU A 421 -55.37 -17.37 12.23
CA GLU A 421 -56.13 -17.02 13.44
C GLU A 421 -57.51 -17.70 13.43
N ASN A 422 -58.17 -17.78 12.27
CA ASN A 422 -59.42 -18.52 12.11
C ASN A 422 -59.24 -20.04 12.30
N LEU A 423 -58.11 -20.61 11.85
CA LEU A 423 -57.81 -22.02 12.07
C LEU A 423 -57.49 -22.32 13.54
N GLU A 424 -56.76 -21.43 14.22
CA GLU A 424 -56.46 -21.55 15.65
C GLU A 424 -57.73 -21.46 16.49
N LEU A 425 -58.65 -20.53 16.16
CA LEU A 425 -59.96 -20.43 16.81
C LEU A 425 -60.78 -21.72 16.66
N LYS A 426 -60.81 -22.31 15.45
CA LYS A 426 -61.48 -23.60 15.22
C LYS A 426 -60.84 -24.71 16.05
N LEU A 427 -59.51 -24.74 16.14
CA LEU A 427 -58.78 -25.74 16.91
C LEU A 427 -59.07 -25.61 18.42
N GLU A 428 -59.18 -24.38 18.91
CA GLU A 428 -59.57 -24.11 20.30
C GLU A 428 -61.02 -24.53 20.57
N GLN A 429 -61.96 -24.20 19.69
CA GLN A 429 -63.36 -24.64 19.77
C GLN A 429 -63.48 -26.17 19.80
N THR A 430 -62.75 -26.87 18.93
CA THR A 430 -62.72 -28.35 18.92
C THR A 430 -62.12 -28.89 20.22
N SER A 431 -61.06 -28.26 20.76
CA SER A 431 -60.45 -28.67 22.03
C SER A 431 -61.38 -28.49 23.24
N GLN A 432 -62.18 -27.42 23.25
CA GLN A 432 -63.21 -27.18 24.26
C GLN A 432 -64.38 -28.16 24.13
N PHE A 433 -64.74 -28.55 22.91
CA PHE A 433 -65.75 -29.59 22.68
C PHE A 433 -65.29 -30.95 23.22
N ILE A 434 -64.02 -31.30 23.04
CA ILE A 434 -63.41 -32.52 23.57
C ILE A 434 -63.39 -32.53 25.12
N SER A 435 -63.17 -31.39 25.77
CA SER A 435 -63.14 -31.32 27.23
C SER A 435 -64.53 -31.47 27.87
N LEU A 436 -65.59 -31.01 27.20
CA LEU A 436 -66.98 -31.16 27.65
C LEU A 436 -67.48 -32.62 27.62
N TYR A 437 -66.92 -33.47 26.75
CA TYR A 437 -67.28 -34.89 26.65
C TYR A 437 -66.51 -35.83 27.60
N LYS A 438 -65.64 -35.28 28.48
CA LYS A 438 -64.94 -36.04 29.54
C LYS A 438 -65.74 -36.15 30.85
N SER A 439 -67.06 -35.98 30.83
CA SER A 439 -67.91 -36.29 31.99
C SER A 439 -68.24 -37.80 32.01
N PRO A 440 -68.15 -38.50 33.16
CA PRO A 440 -68.05 -39.95 33.20
C PRO A 440 -69.39 -40.72 33.12
N GLU A 441 -70.43 -40.15 32.52
CA GLU A 441 -71.72 -40.85 32.37
C GLU A 441 -72.34 -40.59 31.01
N LYS A 442 -71.87 -41.32 29.99
CA LYS A 442 -72.65 -41.79 28.82
C LYS A 442 -71.76 -42.61 27.90
N ASP A 443 -71.99 -43.92 27.88
CA ASP A 443 -71.49 -44.85 26.87
C ASP A 443 -72.10 -44.51 25.50
N ILE A 444 -71.43 -43.63 24.79
CA ILE A 444 -71.56 -43.49 23.34
C ILE A 444 -70.18 -43.83 22.79
N ASN A 445 -70.15 -44.68 21.76
CA ASN A 445 -69.00 -45.25 21.04
C ASN A 445 -67.87 -44.22 20.77
N LEU A 446 -67.15 -43.89 21.85
CA LEU A 446 -66.24 -42.75 21.96
C LEU A 446 -65.01 -42.98 21.10
N ASP A 447 -64.63 -44.25 20.90
CA ASP A 447 -63.50 -44.61 20.08
C ASP A 447 -63.73 -44.33 18.58
N GLN A 448 -64.96 -44.50 18.07
CA GLN A 448 -65.26 -44.11 16.68
C GLN A 448 -65.29 -42.58 16.50
N TYR A 449 -65.80 -41.83 17.48
CA TYR A 449 -65.83 -40.37 17.43
C TYR A 449 -64.44 -39.76 17.64
N ILE A 450 -63.65 -40.30 18.59
CA ILE A 450 -62.24 -39.92 18.79
C ILE A 450 -61.43 -40.27 17.55
N SER A 451 -61.63 -41.44 16.93
CA SER A 451 -60.93 -41.80 15.70
C SER A 451 -61.27 -40.86 14.54
N TYR A 452 -62.53 -40.46 14.39
CA TYR A 452 -62.94 -39.50 13.35
C TYR A 452 -62.39 -38.10 13.62
N GLN A 453 -62.43 -37.65 14.89
CA GLN A 453 -61.86 -36.36 15.31
C GLN A 453 -60.32 -36.35 15.21
N ASP A 454 -59.63 -37.46 15.49
CA ASP A 454 -58.19 -37.59 15.31
C ASP A 454 -57.79 -37.60 13.83
N GLU A 455 -58.60 -38.19 12.94
CA GLU A 455 -58.42 -38.05 11.49
C GLU A 455 -58.63 -36.60 11.03
N GLU A 456 -59.65 -35.91 11.54
CA GLU A 456 -59.89 -34.50 11.23
C GLU A 456 -58.74 -33.63 11.75
N LEU A 457 -58.26 -33.87 12.97
CA LEU A 457 -57.13 -33.16 13.57
C LEU A 457 -55.80 -33.46 12.85
N GLN A 458 -55.59 -34.69 12.40
CA GLN A 458 -54.46 -35.05 11.53
C GLN A 458 -54.57 -34.39 10.17
N SER A 459 -55.76 -34.30 9.58
CA SER A 459 -55.97 -33.60 8.31
C SER A 459 -55.66 -32.11 8.45
N LEU A 460 -56.07 -31.48 9.55
CA LEU A 460 -55.76 -30.08 9.86
C LEU A 460 -54.26 -29.89 10.06
N ARG A 461 -53.60 -30.79 10.81
CA ARG A 461 -52.13 -30.75 10.99
C ARG A 461 -51.40 -30.88 9.66
N ARG A 462 -51.85 -31.79 8.77
CA ARG A 462 -51.28 -31.93 7.42
C ARG A 462 -51.50 -30.66 6.60
N ALA A 463 -52.68 -30.04 6.66
CA ALA A 463 -52.97 -28.78 5.99
C ALA A 463 -52.08 -27.63 6.51
N THR A 464 -51.91 -27.48 7.82
CA THR A 464 -51.02 -26.48 8.43
C THR A 464 -49.55 -26.73 8.06
N GLN A 465 -49.13 -27.99 8.02
CA GLN A 465 -47.75 -28.36 7.68
C GLN A 465 -47.47 -28.13 6.18
N GLN A 466 -48.43 -28.43 5.32
CA GLN A 466 -48.38 -28.12 3.89
C GLN A 466 -48.37 -26.60 3.65
N GLN A 467 -49.13 -25.82 4.42
CA GLN A 467 -49.11 -24.36 4.35
C GLN A 467 -47.78 -23.76 4.84
N LYS A 468 -47.17 -24.32 5.89
CA LYS A 468 -45.80 -23.96 6.31
C LYS A 468 -44.77 -24.27 5.23
N GLN A 469 -44.91 -25.40 4.56
CA GLN A 469 -44.03 -25.80 3.46
C GLN A 469 -44.22 -24.87 2.24
N ASN A 470 -45.46 -24.50 1.90
CA ASN A 470 -45.75 -23.51 0.87
C ASN A 470 -45.16 -22.13 1.19
N ASN A 471 -45.17 -21.70 2.47
CA ASN A 471 -44.53 -20.46 2.89
C ASN A 471 -43.00 -20.52 2.77
N GLN A 472 -42.38 -21.66 3.12
CA GLN A 472 -40.94 -21.88 2.93
C GLN A 472 -40.56 -21.91 1.44
N ASP A 473 -41.36 -22.56 0.61
CA ASP A 473 -41.16 -22.59 -0.84
C ASP A 473 -41.34 -21.19 -1.46
N PHE A 474 -42.28 -20.39 -0.94
CA PHE A 474 -42.45 -19.00 -1.33
C PHE A 474 -41.27 -18.12 -0.93
N GLU A 475 -40.73 -18.25 0.30
CA GLU A 475 -39.49 -17.57 0.72
C GLU A 475 -38.30 -17.97 -0.16
N LYS A 476 -38.19 -19.25 -0.50
CA LYS A 476 -37.16 -19.76 -1.41
C LYS A 476 -37.31 -19.19 -2.82
N GLN A 477 -38.54 -19.06 -3.33
CA GLN A 477 -38.81 -18.40 -4.61
C GLN A 477 -38.48 -16.90 -4.57
N GLN A 478 -38.73 -16.20 -3.47
CA GLN A 478 -38.32 -14.80 -3.30
C GLN A 478 -36.80 -14.66 -3.30
N LEU A 479 -36.09 -15.54 -2.59
CA LEU A 479 -34.64 -15.53 -2.56
C LEU A 479 -34.05 -15.82 -3.95
N GLN A 480 -34.63 -16.78 -4.69
CA GLN A 480 -34.22 -17.05 -6.07
C GLN A 480 -34.51 -15.90 -7.04
N ALA A 481 -35.64 -15.21 -6.89
CA ALA A 481 -35.95 -14.02 -7.69
C ALA A 481 -34.97 -12.87 -7.39
N TYR A 482 -34.58 -12.71 -6.12
CA TYR A 482 -33.59 -11.73 -5.70
C TYR A 482 -32.18 -12.05 -6.22
N ILE A 483 -31.78 -13.34 -6.19
CA ILE A 483 -30.51 -13.79 -6.78
C ILE A 483 -30.49 -13.53 -8.30
N LYS A 484 -31.56 -13.89 -9.02
CA LYS A 484 -31.67 -13.58 -10.46
C LYS A 484 -31.61 -12.08 -10.76
N LYS A 485 -32.14 -11.23 -9.86
CA LYS A 485 -32.03 -9.78 -9.97
C LYS A 485 -30.57 -9.32 -9.86
N LEU A 486 -29.84 -9.80 -8.85
CA LEU A 486 -28.42 -9.49 -8.67
C LEU A 486 -27.58 -9.97 -9.85
N GLU A 487 -27.83 -11.18 -10.36
CA GLU A 487 -27.16 -11.71 -11.55
C GLU A 487 -27.41 -10.83 -12.78
N SER A 488 -28.64 -10.36 -12.98
CA SER A 488 -28.97 -9.46 -14.09
C SER A 488 -28.29 -8.09 -13.98
N GLN A 489 -28.15 -7.54 -12.76
CA GLN A 489 -27.45 -6.27 -12.52
C GLN A 489 -25.96 -6.40 -12.80
N VAL A 490 -25.33 -7.46 -12.29
CA VAL A 490 -23.91 -7.75 -12.55
C VAL A 490 -23.67 -7.94 -14.05
N PHE A 491 -24.58 -8.60 -14.77
CA PHE A 491 -24.49 -8.76 -16.22
C PHE A 491 -24.62 -7.43 -16.98
N ILE A 492 -25.52 -6.54 -16.57
CA ILE A 492 -25.68 -5.20 -17.16
C ILE A 492 -24.43 -4.35 -16.93
N GLU A 493 -23.88 -4.34 -15.71
CA GLU A 493 -22.64 -3.62 -15.38
C GLU A 493 -21.43 -4.18 -16.14
N TYR A 494 -21.34 -5.51 -16.25
CA TYR A 494 -20.29 -6.16 -17.03
C TYR A 494 -20.37 -5.78 -18.52
N LYS A 495 -21.58 -5.78 -19.10
CA LYS A 495 -21.79 -5.37 -20.49
C LYS A 495 -21.48 -3.89 -20.73
N ALA A 496 -21.84 -3.01 -19.79
CA ALA A 496 -21.50 -1.59 -19.85
C ALA A 496 -19.97 -1.36 -19.77
N ASN A 497 -19.27 -2.13 -18.94
CA ASN A 497 -17.81 -2.06 -18.84
C ASN A 497 -17.10 -2.57 -20.11
N ILE A 498 -17.62 -3.61 -20.77
CA ILE A 498 -17.10 -4.06 -22.07
C ILE A 498 -17.28 -2.96 -23.12
N GLN A 499 -18.47 -2.36 -23.21
CA GLN A 499 -18.73 -1.27 -24.17
C GLN A 499 -17.85 -0.03 -23.91
N LEU A 500 -17.63 0.33 -22.64
CA LEU A 500 -16.73 1.42 -22.27
C LEU A 500 -15.27 1.10 -22.67
N LYS A 501 -14.84 -0.15 -22.49
CA LYS A 501 -13.52 -0.60 -22.88
C LYS A 501 -13.33 -0.58 -24.40
N GLU A 502 -14.31 -1.05 -25.16
CA GLU A 502 -14.30 -0.97 -26.63
C GLU A 502 -14.24 0.48 -27.14
N GLN A 503 -14.98 1.40 -26.49
CA GLN A 503 -14.93 2.84 -26.82
C GLN A 503 -13.56 3.46 -26.49
N LEU A 504 -12.94 3.07 -25.38
CA LEU A 504 -11.60 3.53 -25.00
C LEU A 504 -10.53 2.99 -25.95
N GLU A 505 -10.61 1.73 -26.36
CA GLU A 505 -9.70 1.14 -27.35
C GLU A 505 -9.85 1.80 -28.72
N GLN A 506 -11.08 2.08 -29.17
CA GLN A 506 -11.32 2.86 -30.40
C GLN A 506 -10.79 4.30 -30.31
N GLN A 507 -10.91 4.95 -29.14
CA GLN A 507 -10.29 6.27 -28.91
C GLN A 507 -8.76 6.22 -28.87
N GLN A 508 -8.16 5.15 -28.35
CA GLN A 508 -6.70 4.99 -28.34
C GLN A 508 -6.15 4.68 -29.73
N LEU A 509 -6.82 3.82 -30.50
CA LEU A 509 -6.49 3.56 -31.90
C LEU A 509 -6.54 4.84 -32.73
N SER A 510 -7.64 5.59 -32.68
CA SER A 510 -7.78 6.88 -33.39
C SER A 510 -6.74 7.93 -32.97
N LYS A 511 -6.32 7.97 -31.69
CA LYS A 511 -5.22 8.83 -31.23
C LYS A 511 -3.85 8.39 -31.74
N SER A 512 -3.60 7.08 -31.83
CA SER A 512 -2.34 6.56 -32.38
C SER A 512 -2.21 6.88 -33.86
N TYR A 513 -3.31 6.77 -34.63
CA TYR A 513 -3.37 7.14 -36.05
C TYR A 513 -3.18 8.65 -36.27
N ALA A 514 -3.69 9.49 -35.36
CA ALA A 514 -3.50 10.95 -35.44
C ALA A 514 -2.05 11.38 -35.11
N SER A 515 -1.36 10.68 -34.20
CA SER A 515 0.00 11.06 -33.78
C SER A 515 1.08 10.74 -34.82
N THR A 516 1.00 9.58 -35.48
CA THR A 516 1.95 9.20 -36.54
C THR A 516 1.72 10.02 -37.82
N ALA A 517 0.46 10.24 -38.21
CA ALA A 517 0.14 11.11 -39.35
C ALA A 517 0.59 12.57 -39.15
N SER A 518 0.52 13.11 -37.92
CA SER A 518 0.96 14.49 -37.66
C SER A 518 2.48 14.66 -37.65
N GLN A 519 3.23 13.62 -37.27
CA GLN A 519 4.68 13.68 -37.20
C GLN A 519 5.30 13.62 -38.59
N ASP A 520 4.77 12.75 -39.46
CA ASP A 520 5.20 12.66 -40.86
C ASP A 520 4.79 13.91 -41.66
N GLN A 521 3.59 14.47 -41.42
CA GLN A 521 3.19 15.76 -42.00
C GLN A 521 4.08 16.91 -41.54
N TYR A 522 4.51 16.92 -40.27
CA TYR A 522 5.37 17.95 -39.72
C TYR A 522 6.79 17.89 -40.30
N GLU A 523 7.37 16.70 -40.45
CA GLU A 523 8.66 16.51 -41.10
C GLU A 523 8.61 16.88 -42.59
N GLN A 524 7.53 16.53 -43.29
CA GLN A 524 7.30 16.92 -44.67
C GLN A 524 7.14 18.44 -44.83
N GLU A 525 6.39 19.11 -43.94
CA GLU A 525 6.26 20.57 -43.91
C GLU A 525 7.59 21.29 -43.63
N ILE A 526 8.43 20.75 -42.73
CA ILE A 526 9.76 21.30 -42.45
C ILE A 526 10.67 21.16 -43.67
N LEU A 527 10.67 19.99 -44.31
CA LEU A 527 11.48 19.77 -45.52
C LEU A 527 11.03 20.71 -46.65
N GLU A 528 9.72 20.88 -46.83
CA GLU A 528 9.13 21.73 -47.86
C GLU A 528 9.39 23.22 -47.60
N LYS A 529 9.27 23.68 -46.34
CA LYS A 529 9.64 25.06 -45.94
C LYS A 529 11.14 25.32 -46.16
N ASN A 530 11.99 24.36 -45.85
CA ASN A 530 13.43 24.47 -46.10
C ASN A 530 13.73 24.51 -47.62
N PHE A 531 13.09 23.64 -48.40
CA PHE A 531 13.21 23.63 -49.86
C PHE A 531 12.78 24.97 -50.49
N GLN A 532 11.62 25.50 -50.10
CA GLN A 532 11.16 26.82 -50.58
C GLN A 532 12.11 27.96 -50.17
N LYS A 533 12.66 27.91 -48.96
CA LYS A 533 13.64 28.90 -48.49
C LYS A 533 14.92 28.87 -49.33
N TYR A 534 15.41 27.68 -49.68
CA TYR A 534 16.58 27.51 -50.55
C TYR A 534 16.29 27.97 -51.99
N LYS A 535 15.13 27.61 -52.54
CA LYS A 535 14.70 28.03 -53.88
C LYS A 535 14.62 29.55 -54.01
N ARG A 536 14.01 30.25 -53.03
CA ARG A 536 13.97 31.73 -52.99
C ARG A 536 15.37 32.36 -52.91
N LYS A 537 16.31 31.71 -52.22
CA LYS A 537 17.70 32.20 -52.11
C LYS A 537 18.47 31.99 -53.42
N TYR A 538 18.22 30.89 -54.12
CA TYR A 538 18.74 30.61 -55.44
C TYR A 538 18.23 31.62 -56.48
N GLU A 539 16.92 31.88 -56.53
CA GLU A 539 16.32 32.86 -57.44
C GLU A 539 16.89 34.27 -57.22
N LYS A 540 17.11 34.67 -55.96
CA LYS A 540 17.79 35.95 -55.64
C LYS A 540 19.23 36.03 -56.14
N LEU A 541 19.97 34.92 -56.12
CA LEU A 541 21.34 34.87 -56.65
C LEU A 541 21.34 34.90 -58.18
N LYS A 542 20.42 34.17 -58.82
CA LYS A 542 20.23 34.17 -60.28
C LYS A 542 19.85 35.55 -60.81
N ALA A 543 18.93 36.25 -60.13
CA ALA A 543 18.56 37.63 -60.47
C ALA A 543 19.74 38.61 -60.30
N LYS A 544 20.60 38.40 -59.28
CA LYS A 544 21.83 39.19 -59.13
C LYS A 544 22.84 38.93 -60.25
N GLN A 545 22.98 37.70 -60.70
CA GLN A 545 23.84 37.36 -61.84
C GLN A 545 23.32 38.00 -63.13
N GLN A 546 22.02 37.90 -63.42
CA GLN A 546 21.41 38.54 -64.59
C GLN A 546 21.58 40.07 -64.59
N ASN A 547 21.49 40.72 -63.42
CA ASN A 547 21.76 42.16 -63.29
C ASN A 547 23.24 42.54 -63.47
N LEU A 548 24.18 41.63 -63.18
CA LEU A 548 25.61 41.83 -63.42
C LEU A 548 25.95 41.60 -64.90
N ASP A 549 25.34 40.61 -65.53
CA ASP A 549 25.49 40.33 -66.97
C ASP A 549 24.93 41.45 -67.84
N GLN A 550 23.87 42.14 -67.39
CA GLN A 550 23.32 43.31 -68.08
C GLN A 550 24.17 44.59 -67.92
N ASN A 551 25.12 44.62 -66.98
CA ASN A 551 25.97 45.80 -66.69
C ASN A 551 27.42 45.66 -67.17
N GLN A 552 27.72 44.71 -68.07
CA GLN A 552 29.08 44.42 -68.53
C GLN A 552 29.75 45.58 -69.28
N LYS A 553 30.60 46.34 -68.58
CA LYS A 553 31.68 47.14 -69.20
C LYS A 553 33.04 47.10 -68.49
N SER A 554 33.26 46.26 -67.47
CA SER A 554 34.58 46.19 -66.82
C SER A 554 35.13 44.77 -66.62
N LYS A 555 36.42 44.57 -66.94
CA LYS A 555 37.18 43.33 -66.67
C LYS A 555 37.24 42.94 -65.18
N LYS A 556 36.81 43.82 -64.27
CA LYS A 556 36.79 43.56 -62.82
C LYS A 556 35.57 42.74 -62.38
N ASP A 557 34.51 42.73 -63.19
CA ASP A 557 33.26 42.04 -62.87
C ASP A 557 33.28 40.55 -63.24
N GLN A 558 34.23 40.14 -64.08
CA GLN A 558 34.32 38.78 -64.60
C GLN A 558 34.67 37.75 -63.50
N GLY A 559 35.51 38.12 -62.53
CA GLY A 559 35.83 37.26 -61.39
C GLY A 559 34.71 37.14 -60.36
N LEU A 560 33.85 38.16 -60.23
CA LEU A 560 32.65 38.08 -59.38
C LEU A 560 31.57 37.21 -60.01
N ILE A 561 31.46 37.23 -61.35
CA ILE A 561 30.57 36.33 -62.10
C ILE A 561 31.01 34.87 -61.91
N THR A 562 32.31 34.56 -62.00
CA THR A 562 32.79 33.17 -61.83
C THR A 562 32.55 32.62 -60.42
N ASP A 563 32.73 33.45 -59.38
CA ASP A 563 32.44 33.04 -57.99
C ASP A 563 30.93 32.89 -57.72
N LEU A 564 30.08 33.71 -58.37
CA LEU A 564 28.63 33.55 -58.34
C LEU A 564 28.16 32.30 -59.07
N GLU A 565 28.75 31.96 -60.22
CA GLU A 565 28.48 30.73 -60.97
C GLU A 565 28.83 29.48 -60.16
N ALA A 566 30.00 29.47 -59.50
CA ALA A 566 30.40 28.38 -58.63
C ALA A 566 29.44 28.20 -57.44
N LYS A 567 28.98 29.32 -56.85
CA LYS A 567 27.98 29.30 -55.76
C LYS A 567 26.60 28.84 -56.25
N LEU A 568 26.20 29.16 -57.47
CA LEU A 568 24.95 28.69 -58.07
C LEU A 568 25.01 27.20 -58.38
N GLN A 569 26.09 26.69 -58.97
CA GLN A 569 26.27 25.27 -59.22
C GLN A 569 26.26 24.44 -57.93
N LEU A 570 26.91 24.92 -56.87
CA LEU A 570 26.88 24.25 -55.56
C LEU A 570 25.46 24.19 -55.00
N LYS A 571 24.65 25.24 -55.21
CA LYS A 571 23.27 25.29 -54.73
C LYS A 571 22.33 24.44 -55.57
N ASP A 572 22.53 24.36 -56.88
CA ASP A 572 21.79 23.43 -57.75
C ASP A 572 22.04 21.97 -57.38
N LYS A 573 23.29 21.63 -57.02
CA LYS A 573 23.61 20.29 -56.51
C LYS A 573 22.88 19.98 -55.20
N GLN A 574 22.82 20.94 -54.27
CA GLN A 574 22.10 20.79 -53.00
C GLN A 574 20.57 20.71 -53.17
N ILE A 575 20.01 21.44 -54.14
CA ILE A 575 18.60 21.36 -54.51
C ILE A 575 18.30 19.97 -55.09
N SER A 576 19.13 19.49 -56.01
CA SER A 576 18.98 18.16 -56.61
C SER A 576 19.06 17.04 -55.57
N GLU A 577 19.99 17.12 -54.60
CA GLU A 577 20.09 16.16 -53.49
C GLU A 577 18.84 16.17 -52.57
N LEU A 578 18.25 17.35 -52.33
CA LEU A 578 17.03 17.46 -51.53
C LEU A 578 15.80 16.97 -52.29
N GLU A 579 15.69 17.20 -53.60
CA GLU A 579 14.62 16.65 -54.45
C GLU A 579 14.69 15.11 -54.50
N LEU A 580 15.89 14.56 -54.60
CA LEU A 580 16.11 13.11 -54.59
C LEU A 580 15.71 12.49 -53.25
N LYS A 581 16.03 13.16 -52.12
CA LYS A 581 15.58 12.74 -50.78
C LYS A 581 14.07 12.85 -50.60
N LEU A 582 13.46 13.93 -51.10
CA LEU A 582 12.00 14.13 -51.02
C LEU A 582 11.26 13.06 -51.83
N ASN A 583 11.75 12.74 -53.03
CA ASN A 583 11.15 11.71 -53.88
C ASN A 583 11.37 10.30 -53.31
N LYS A 584 12.53 10.03 -52.71
CA LYS A 584 12.78 8.77 -52.01
C LYS A 584 11.84 8.60 -50.81
N ASN A 585 11.68 9.63 -49.97
CA ASN A 585 10.71 9.58 -48.87
C ASN A 585 9.28 9.38 -49.37
N LYS A 586 8.84 10.06 -50.45
CA LYS A 586 7.49 9.83 -51.02
C LYS A 586 7.30 8.39 -51.49
N PHE A 587 8.32 7.78 -52.10
CA PHE A 587 8.28 6.39 -52.54
C PHE A 587 8.23 5.43 -51.34
N ASP A 588 9.07 5.66 -50.33
CA ASP A 588 9.14 4.85 -49.10
C ASP A 588 7.83 4.94 -48.30
N THR A 589 7.21 6.13 -48.19
CA THR A 589 5.90 6.29 -47.54
C THR A 589 4.79 5.58 -48.33
N THR A 590 4.84 5.61 -49.66
CA THR A 590 3.84 4.90 -50.49
C THR A 590 4.00 3.38 -50.35
N ALA A 591 5.24 2.87 -50.28
CA ALA A 591 5.50 1.46 -50.03
C ALA A 591 5.03 1.01 -48.63
N GLN A 592 5.25 1.84 -47.60
CA GLN A 592 4.77 1.58 -46.25
C GLN A 592 3.24 1.60 -46.15
N ILE A 593 2.55 2.48 -46.88
CA ILE A 593 1.08 2.49 -46.96
C ILE A 593 0.57 1.16 -47.56
N VAL A 594 1.17 0.70 -48.66
CA VAL A 594 0.79 -0.57 -49.30
C VAL A 594 1.06 -1.78 -48.39
N GLU A 595 2.18 -1.76 -47.63
CA GLU A 595 2.51 -2.81 -46.66
C GLU A 595 1.56 -2.82 -45.45
N LEU A 596 1.15 -1.64 -44.98
CA LEU A 596 0.16 -1.47 -43.92
C LEU A 596 -1.24 -1.91 -44.37
N GLU A 597 -1.66 -1.59 -45.60
CA GLU A 597 -2.93 -2.04 -46.16
C GLU A 597 -2.99 -3.58 -46.26
N SER A 598 -1.90 -4.20 -46.71
CA SER A 598 -1.76 -5.67 -46.71
C SER A 598 -1.83 -6.27 -45.30
N SER A 599 -1.16 -5.63 -44.32
CA SER A 599 -1.20 -6.06 -42.92
C SER A 599 -2.59 -5.91 -42.29
N ILE A 600 -3.32 -4.85 -42.63
CA ILE A 600 -4.72 -4.65 -42.20
C ILE A 600 -5.60 -5.77 -42.77
N GLU A 601 -5.45 -6.10 -44.06
CA GLU A 601 -6.22 -7.18 -44.67
C GLU A 601 -5.93 -8.55 -44.02
N GLN A 602 -4.67 -8.80 -43.63
CA GLN A 602 -4.29 -10.01 -42.88
C GLN A 602 -4.89 -10.03 -41.46
N LEU A 603 -4.86 -8.89 -40.75
CA LEU A 603 -5.46 -8.77 -39.42
C LEU A 603 -6.99 -8.92 -39.46
N GLU A 604 -7.66 -8.44 -40.51
CA GLU A 604 -9.09 -8.66 -40.72
C GLU A 604 -9.42 -10.13 -40.96
N LYS A 605 -8.58 -10.85 -41.71
CA LYS A 605 -8.70 -12.31 -41.90
C LYS A 605 -8.49 -13.06 -40.58
N GLN A 606 -7.47 -12.69 -39.78
CA GLN A 606 -7.27 -13.26 -38.44
C GLN A 606 -8.44 -12.95 -37.50
N ASN A 607 -8.96 -11.72 -37.49
CA ASN A 607 -10.12 -11.36 -36.66
C ASN A 607 -11.37 -12.17 -37.04
N LYS A 608 -11.57 -12.47 -38.33
CA LYS A 608 -12.65 -13.39 -38.75
C LYS A 608 -12.44 -14.81 -38.20
N LEU A 609 -11.20 -15.31 -38.17
CA LEU A 609 -10.87 -16.61 -37.57
C LEU A 609 -11.07 -16.60 -36.06
N TYR A 610 -10.66 -15.54 -35.36
CA TYR A 610 -10.89 -15.40 -33.92
C TYR A 610 -12.37 -15.32 -33.57
N LYS A 611 -13.18 -14.57 -34.33
CA LYS A 611 -14.64 -14.55 -34.13
C LYS A 611 -15.26 -15.93 -34.29
N LYS A 612 -14.81 -16.72 -35.26
CA LYS A 612 -15.25 -18.10 -35.44
C LYS A 612 -14.83 -18.99 -34.26
N SER A 613 -13.58 -18.87 -33.80
CA SER A 613 -13.07 -19.61 -32.64
C SER A 613 -13.78 -19.26 -31.33
N ILE A 614 -14.09 -17.98 -31.11
CA ILE A 614 -14.88 -17.52 -29.96
C ILE A 614 -16.28 -18.14 -30.02
N GLN A 615 -16.92 -18.15 -31.19
CA GLN A 615 -18.24 -18.75 -31.34
C GLN A 615 -18.24 -20.28 -31.13
N ASP A 616 -17.17 -20.96 -31.55
CA ASP A 616 -16.97 -22.39 -31.28
C ASP A 616 -16.71 -22.66 -29.78
N LEU A 617 -15.98 -21.77 -29.11
CA LEU A 617 -15.76 -21.82 -27.66
C LEU A 617 -17.05 -21.54 -26.88
N GLU A 618 -17.87 -20.59 -27.29
CA GLU A 618 -19.18 -20.30 -26.69
C GLU A 618 -20.13 -21.50 -26.85
N ASN A 619 -20.12 -22.14 -28.03
CA ASN A 619 -20.89 -23.36 -28.28
C ASN A 619 -20.40 -24.52 -27.39
N LYS A 620 -19.09 -24.66 -27.20
CA LYS A 620 -18.47 -25.67 -26.32
C LYS A 620 -18.69 -25.36 -24.83
N GLN A 621 -18.71 -24.09 -24.46
CA GLN A 621 -19.02 -23.66 -23.11
C GLN A 621 -20.50 -23.90 -22.80
N SER A 622 -21.40 -23.67 -23.75
CA SER A 622 -22.84 -24.00 -23.64
C SER A 622 -23.08 -25.50 -23.48
N SER A 623 -22.29 -26.37 -24.13
CA SER A 623 -22.38 -27.82 -23.92
C SER A 623 -21.80 -28.26 -22.56
N LEU A 624 -20.69 -27.67 -22.11
CA LEU A 624 -20.12 -27.90 -20.77
C LEU A 624 -21.06 -27.42 -19.66
N TYR A 625 -21.73 -26.27 -19.82
CA TYR A 625 -22.75 -25.79 -18.88
C TYR A 625 -23.94 -26.75 -18.74
N LYS A 626 -24.30 -27.48 -19.79
CA LYS A 626 -25.34 -28.52 -19.70
C LYS A 626 -24.85 -29.74 -18.93
N GLN A 627 -23.58 -30.07 -19.04
CA GLN A 627 -22.96 -31.20 -18.33
C GLN A 627 -22.73 -30.86 -16.84
N ASP A 628 -22.23 -29.67 -16.54
CA ASP A 628 -22.01 -29.16 -15.18
C ASP A 628 -23.34 -28.95 -14.43
N ASN A 629 -24.41 -28.52 -15.09
CA ASN A 629 -25.73 -28.46 -14.46
C ASN A 629 -26.24 -29.83 -13.99
N SER A 630 -25.90 -30.92 -14.68
CA SER A 630 -26.26 -32.27 -14.22
C SER A 630 -25.46 -32.70 -12.98
N LEU A 631 -24.18 -32.30 -12.91
CA LEU A 631 -23.30 -32.59 -11.78
C LEU A 631 -23.69 -31.73 -10.56
N VAL A 632 -24.03 -30.46 -10.78
CA VAL A 632 -24.53 -29.54 -9.75
C VAL A 632 -25.85 -30.02 -9.17
N LEU A 633 -26.78 -30.53 -9.99
CA LEU A 633 -28.02 -31.13 -9.49
C LEU A 633 -27.77 -32.39 -8.64
N THR A 634 -26.75 -33.17 -8.99
CA THR A 634 -26.35 -34.38 -8.24
C THR A 634 -25.70 -34.01 -6.90
N LEU A 635 -24.79 -33.03 -6.91
CA LEU A 635 -24.15 -32.49 -5.70
C LEU A 635 -25.14 -31.74 -4.81
N GLN A 636 -26.11 -31.02 -5.36
CA GLN A 636 -27.18 -30.39 -4.58
C GLN A 636 -28.07 -31.42 -3.89
N ARG A 637 -28.35 -32.57 -4.51
CA ARG A 637 -29.02 -33.69 -3.83
C ARG A 637 -28.18 -34.20 -2.66
N GLN A 638 -26.89 -34.48 -2.87
CA GLN A 638 -26.01 -34.97 -1.82
C GLN A 638 -25.83 -33.97 -0.67
N ILE A 639 -25.70 -32.67 -0.98
CA ILE A 639 -25.63 -31.61 0.03
C ILE A 639 -26.95 -31.50 0.79
N SER A 640 -28.10 -31.59 0.09
CA SER A 640 -29.41 -31.57 0.73
C SER A 640 -29.60 -32.76 1.67
N ASP A 641 -29.19 -33.97 1.26
CA ASP A 641 -29.29 -35.17 2.08
C ASP A 641 -28.39 -35.08 3.31
N THR A 642 -27.15 -34.59 3.13
CA THR A 642 -26.19 -34.39 4.24
C THR A 642 -26.63 -33.25 5.18
N GLN A 643 -27.23 -32.18 4.66
CA GLN A 643 -27.81 -31.11 5.48
C GLN A 643 -29.03 -31.59 6.25
N ASN A 644 -29.88 -32.43 5.65
CA ASN A 644 -31.03 -33.00 6.32
C ASN A 644 -30.59 -33.93 7.47
N GLU A 645 -29.55 -34.73 7.27
CA GLU A 645 -28.99 -35.59 8.31
C GLU A 645 -28.31 -34.78 9.44
N SER A 646 -27.55 -33.75 9.09
CA SER A 646 -26.93 -32.82 10.05
C SER A 646 -27.99 -32.05 10.85
N ASN A 647 -29.04 -31.57 10.20
CA ASN A 647 -30.15 -30.88 10.85
C ASN A 647 -30.95 -31.82 11.77
N LEU A 648 -31.08 -33.10 11.41
CA LEU A 648 -31.70 -34.11 12.27
C LEU A 648 -30.86 -34.33 13.55
N GLN A 649 -29.55 -34.44 13.42
CA GLN A 649 -28.63 -34.55 14.57
C GLN A 649 -28.63 -33.28 15.42
N LEU A 650 -28.69 -32.10 14.80
CA LEU A 650 -28.75 -30.83 15.51
C LEU A 650 -30.06 -30.69 16.29
N ARG A 651 -31.20 -31.09 15.71
CA ARG A 651 -32.49 -31.13 16.41
C ARG A 651 -32.47 -32.09 17.60
N GLN A 652 -31.95 -33.31 17.42
CA GLN A 652 -31.81 -34.26 18.53
C GLN A 652 -30.92 -33.73 19.66
N THR A 653 -29.86 -33.01 19.33
CA THR A 653 -28.96 -32.38 20.32
C THR A 653 -29.66 -31.21 21.01
N GLN A 654 -30.37 -30.39 20.25
CA GLN A 654 -31.12 -29.24 20.76
C GLN A 654 -32.27 -29.68 21.68
N ASP A 655 -32.96 -30.78 21.37
CA ASP A 655 -34.01 -31.35 22.21
C ASP A 655 -33.44 -31.87 23.54
N ARG A 656 -32.26 -32.52 23.53
CA ARG A 656 -31.56 -32.92 24.76
C ARG A 656 -31.14 -31.71 25.61
N PHE A 657 -30.62 -30.65 24.99
CA PHE A 657 -30.28 -29.41 25.69
C PHE A 657 -31.52 -28.72 26.27
N ASN A 658 -32.63 -28.70 25.52
CA ASN A 658 -33.89 -28.12 25.99
C ASN A 658 -34.46 -28.90 27.19
N GLN A 659 -34.37 -30.24 27.17
CA GLN A 659 -34.74 -31.07 28.32
C GLN A 659 -33.86 -30.78 29.54
N GLN A 660 -32.54 -30.63 29.36
CA GLN A 660 -31.63 -30.24 30.45
C GLN A 660 -31.95 -28.85 30.99
N ILE A 661 -32.18 -27.86 30.13
CA ILE A 661 -32.57 -26.50 30.52
C ILE A 661 -33.89 -26.52 31.29
N GLN A 662 -34.86 -27.32 30.85
CA GLN A 662 -36.16 -27.44 31.52
C GLN A 662 -36.01 -28.07 32.92
N SER A 663 -35.17 -29.10 33.07
CA SER A 663 -34.86 -29.69 34.37
C SER A 663 -34.17 -28.69 35.32
N LEU A 664 -33.20 -27.92 34.81
CA LEU A 664 -32.50 -26.89 35.59
C LEU A 664 -33.43 -25.74 35.97
N LYS A 665 -34.35 -25.34 35.09
CA LYS A 665 -35.37 -24.32 35.41
C LYS A 665 -36.32 -24.79 36.50
N GLN A 666 -36.76 -26.05 36.48
CA GLN A 666 -37.60 -26.62 37.53
C GLN A 666 -36.84 -26.69 38.87
N GLN A 667 -35.56 -27.05 38.84
CA GLN A 667 -34.72 -27.08 40.03
C GLN A 667 -34.49 -25.68 40.61
N LEU A 668 -34.22 -24.69 39.75
CA LEU A 668 -34.07 -23.29 40.16
C LEU A 668 -35.36 -22.71 40.73
N GLN A 669 -36.52 -23.01 40.13
CA GLN A 669 -37.82 -22.58 40.65
C GLN A 669 -38.12 -23.19 42.03
N LYS A 670 -37.73 -24.45 42.24
CA LYS A 670 -37.83 -25.10 43.56
C LYS A 670 -36.94 -24.39 44.59
N GLU A 671 -35.68 -24.15 44.25
CA GLU A 671 -34.74 -23.44 45.14
C GLU A 671 -35.17 -21.99 45.44
N GLN A 672 -35.73 -21.28 44.45
CA GLN A 672 -36.27 -19.94 44.65
C GLN A 672 -37.49 -19.94 45.58
N LYS A 673 -38.36 -20.95 45.45
CA LYS A 673 -39.52 -21.12 46.34
C LYS A 673 -39.08 -21.45 47.77
N ASP A 674 -38.09 -22.32 47.92
CA ASP A 674 -37.53 -22.69 49.23
C ASP A 674 -36.81 -21.49 49.88
N ARG A 675 -36.09 -20.68 49.09
CA ARG A 675 -35.45 -19.44 49.54
C ARG A 675 -36.48 -18.38 49.97
N PHE A 676 -37.55 -18.21 49.20
CA PHE A 676 -38.63 -17.30 49.55
C PHE A 676 -39.31 -17.70 50.87
N LEU A 677 -39.57 -19.00 51.07
CA LEU A 677 -40.10 -19.54 52.33
C LEU A 677 -39.15 -19.28 53.51
N ALA A 678 -37.84 -19.50 53.32
CA ALA A 678 -36.84 -19.22 54.35
C ALA A 678 -36.75 -17.73 54.69
N GLU A 679 -36.79 -16.84 53.69
CA GLU A 679 -36.78 -15.39 53.91
C GLU A 679 -38.06 -14.90 54.59
N GLN A 680 -39.22 -15.49 54.26
CA GLN A 680 -40.49 -15.16 54.92
C GLN A 680 -40.48 -15.61 56.40
N GLN A 681 -39.98 -16.81 56.69
CA GLN A 681 -39.78 -17.27 58.07
C GLN A 681 -38.80 -16.38 58.84
N LEU A 682 -37.75 -15.89 58.19
CA LEU A 682 -36.78 -14.99 58.80
C LEU A 682 -37.40 -13.63 59.09
N LYS A 683 -38.20 -13.08 58.17
CA LYS A 683 -38.95 -11.83 58.39
C LYS A 683 -39.96 -11.95 59.53
N ASP A 684 -40.67 -13.07 59.62
CA ASP A 684 -41.61 -13.31 60.73
C ASP A 684 -40.89 -13.43 62.07
N LEU A 685 -39.70 -14.04 62.10
CA LEU A 685 -38.85 -14.12 63.29
C LEU A 685 -38.31 -12.74 63.69
N THR A 686 -37.85 -11.93 62.73
CA THR A 686 -37.37 -10.56 62.98
C THR A 686 -38.52 -9.68 63.50
N LEU A 687 -39.70 -9.78 62.90
CA LEU A 687 -40.88 -9.02 63.36
C LEU A 687 -41.27 -9.42 64.79
N LYS A 688 -41.22 -10.72 65.12
CA LYS A 688 -41.47 -11.20 66.49
C LYS A 688 -40.44 -10.66 67.48
N LEU A 689 -39.16 -10.63 67.12
CA LEU A 689 -38.08 -10.07 67.93
C LEU A 689 -38.27 -8.56 68.14
N GLU A 690 -38.57 -7.79 67.08
CA GLU A 690 -38.82 -6.35 67.19
C GLU A 690 -40.06 -6.04 68.03
N THR A 691 -41.09 -6.88 67.94
CA THR A 691 -42.31 -6.72 68.75
C THR A 691 -42.02 -7.03 70.22
N GLN A 692 -41.21 -8.06 70.51
CA GLN A 692 -40.76 -8.36 71.87
C GLN A 692 -39.85 -7.25 72.44
N GLU A 693 -38.93 -6.71 71.66
CA GLU A 693 -38.09 -5.58 72.08
C GLU A 693 -38.92 -4.33 72.36
N LYS A 694 -39.93 -4.02 71.54
CA LYS A 694 -40.85 -2.91 71.80
C LYS A 694 -41.68 -3.13 73.06
N GLN A 695 -42.17 -4.35 73.29
CA GLN A 695 -42.88 -4.70 74.51
C GLN A 695 -41.98 -4.56 75.74
N GLN A 696 -40.75 -5.09 75.70
CA GLN A 696 -39.79 -4.95 76.80
C GLN A 696 -39.36 -3.49 77.05
N LYS A 697 -39.13 -2.69 75.99
CA LYS A 697 -38.85 -1.26 76.13
C LYS A 697 -40.03 -0.51 76.74
N ASN A 698 -41.27 -0.87 76.41
CA ASN A 698 -42.44 -0.26 77.02
C ASN A 698 -42.59 -0.67 78.50
N THR A 699 -42.32 -1.94 78.85
CA THR A 699 -42.34 -2.39 80.26
C THR A 699 -41.22 -1.75 81.09
N ILE A 700 -40.01 -1.59 80.53
CA ILE A 700 -38.89 -0.90 81.17
C ILE A 700 -39.21 0.59 81.35
N THR A 701 -39.85 1.23 80.36
CA THR A 701 -40.22 2.65 80.43
C THR A 701 -41.37 2.90 81.41
N GLN A 702 -42.33 1.99 81.52
CA GLN A 702 -43.40 2.05 82.54
C GLN A 702 -42.89 1.78 83.95
N ASN A 703 -41.91 0.89 84.13
CA ASN A 703 -41.31 0.60 85.43
C ASN A 703 -40.36 1.71 85.91
N ILE A 704 -39.72 2.45 84.99
CA ILE A 704 -38.86 3.61 85.34
C ILE A 704 -39.69 4.84 85.71
N ASN A 705 -40.90 5.01 85.16
CA ASN A 705 -41.78 6.14 85.50
C ASN A 705 -42.64 5.94 86.76
N ASN A 706 -42.78 4.70 87.26
CA ASN A 706 -43.63 4.41 88.43
C ASN A 706 -42.87 4.17 89.75
N ASN A 707 -41.53 4.17 89.77
CA ASN A 707 -40.75 3.93 90.99
C ASN A 707 -39.71 5.03 91.23
N GLN A 708 -40.20 6.24 91.50
CA GLN A 708 -39.42 7.33 92.09
C GLN A 708 -39.70 7.56 93.58
N ASP A 709 -40.39 6.65 94.26
CA ASP A 709 -40.41 6.63 95.72
C ASP A 709 -40.48 5.20 96.25
N ILE A 710 -39.69 4.97 97.31
CA ILE A 710 -39.61 3.78 98.19
C ILE A 710 -38.56 2.73 97.80
N PHE A 711 -37.45 2.82 98.54
CA PHE A 711 -36.36 1.88 98.69
C PHE A 711 -36.75 0.61 99.47
N LYS A 712 -36.02 -0.47 99.19
CA LYS A 712 -35.85 -1.73 99.97
C LYS A 712 -36.87 -2.83 99.66
N ASP A 713 -36.52 -3.67 98.67
CA ASP A 713 -36.79 -5.09 98.82
C ASP A 713 -35.73 -5.99 98.17
N LYS A 714 -35.35 -7.06 98.88
CA LYS A 714 -34.28 -7.99 98.48
C LYS A 714 -34.70 -8.97 97.37
N GLU A 715 -35.93 -8.89 96.88
CA GLU A 715 -36.43 -9.72 95.78
C GLU A 715 -36.10 -9.17 94.38
N GLN A 716 -35.96 -7.85 94.21
CA GLN A 716 -35.66 -7.25 92.89
C GLN A 716 -34.23 -7.55 92.39
N SER A 717 -33.31 -7.94 93.28
CA SER A 717 -31.96 -8.36 92.89
C SER A 717 -31.93 -9.74 92.21
N LYS A 718 -32.90 -10.62 92.50
CA LYS A 718 -32.99 -11.93 91.83
C LYS A 718 -33.60 -11.79 90.44
N ASP A 719 -34.64 -10.96 90.29
CA ASP A 719 -35.27 -10.74 88.98
C ASP A 719 -34.35 -9.98 88.03
N PHE A 720 -33.56 -9.02 88.52
CA PHE A 720 -32.57 -8.34 87.68
C PHE A 720 -31.42 -9.26 87.26
N GLN A 721 -30.95 -10.16 88.15
CA GLN A 721 -29.97 -11.19 87.78
C GLN A 721 -30.56 -12.22 86.81
N GLN A 722 -31.83 -12.57 86.94
CA GLN A 722 -32.50 -13.50 86.04
C GLN A 722 -32.70 -12.89 84.65
N ILE A 723 -33.07 -11.60 84.56
CA ILE A 723 -33.17 -10.86 83.30
C ILE A 723 -31.78 -10.68 82.67
N GLN A 724 -30.73 -10.37 83.44
CA GLN A 724 -29.36 -10.31 82.92
C GLN A 724 -28.88 -11.68 82.40
N THR A 725 -29.24 -12.77 83.08
CA THR A 725 -28.88 -14.12 82.63
C THR A 725 -29.62 -14.49 81.34
N GLN A 726 -30.91 -14.15 81.22
CA GLN A 726 -31.69 -14.36 80.00
C GLN A 726 -31.21 -13.48 78.83
N LEU A 727 -30.82 -12.23 79.08
CA LEU A 727 -30.21 -11.36 78.07
C LEU A 727 -28.87 -11.91 77.58
N LYS A 728 -28.05 -12.43 78.50
CA LYS A 728 -26.77 -13.04 78.16
C LYS A 728 -26.94 -14.35 77.37
N GLU A 729 -27.92 -15.18 77.73
CA GLU A 729 -28.28 -16.37 76.95
C GLU A 729 -28.82 -16.02 75.55
N GLN A 730 -29.60 -14.93 75.43
CA GLN A 730 -30.08 -14.46 74.13
C GLN A 730 -28.98 -13.86 73.27
N GLU A 731 -28.03 -13.11 73.85
CA GLU A 731 -26.83 -12.64 73.16
C GLU A 731 -25.95 -13.81 72.72
N GLU A 732 -25.75 -14.83 73.56
CA GLU A 732 -25.00 -16.03 73.17
C GLU A 732 -25.71 -16.81 72.06
N LYS A 733 -27.05 -16.95 72.10
CA LYS A 733 -27.83 -17.53 71.00
C LYS A 733 -27.70 -16.71 69.72
N TYR A 734 -27.72 -15.39 69.82
CA TYR A 734 -27.55 -14.51 68.66
C TYR A 734 -26.14 -14.62 68.07
N GLN A 735 -25.10 -14.68 68.91
CA GLN A 735 -23.72 -14.89 68.46
C GLN A 735 -23.53 -16.29 67.85
N GLN A 736 -24.16 -17.33 68.40
CA GLN A 736 -24.16 -18.67 67.79
C GLN A 736 -24.89 -18.69 66.45
N LEU A 737 -26.01 -17.97 66.32
CA LEU A 737 -26.72 -17.83 65.04
C LEU A 737 -25.88 -17.06 64.01
N LYS A 738 -25.19 -16.00 64.44
CA LYS A 738 -24.28 -15.23 63.61
C LYS A 738 -23.09 -16.07 63.17
N GLN A 739 -22.51 -16.88 64.05
CA GLN A 739 -21.45 -17.84 63.70
C GLN A 739 -21.95 -18.94 62.76
N LYS A 740 -23.15 -19.49 62.97
CA LYS A 740 -23.77 -20.46 62.04
C LYS A 740 -24.02 -19.84 60.67
N HIS A 741 -24.48 -18.58 60.63
CA HIS A 741 -24.67 -17.86 59.37
C HIS A 741 -23.33 -17.62 58.66
N TYR A 742 -22.28 -17.25 59.39
CA TYR A 742 -20.94 -17.08 58.84
C TYR A 742 -20.34 -18.40 58.33
N ALA A 743 -20.55 -19.49 59.07
CA ALA A 743 -20.14 -20.83 58.67
C ALA A 743 -20.91 -21.31 57.42
N HIS A 744 -22.22 -21.02 57.33
CA HIS A 744 -23.02 -21.31 56.14
C HIS A 744 -22.56 -20.47 54.94
N LEU A 745 -22.21 -19.20 55.14
CA LEU A 745 -21.66 -18.35 54.08
C LEU A 745 -20.28 -18.87 53.61
N GLN A 746 -19.42 -19.28 54.53
CA GLN A 746 -18.14 -19.92 54.21
C GLN A 746 -18.33 -21.26 53.50
N MET A 747 -19.34 -22.05 53.89
CA MET A 747 -19.70 -23.29 53.20
C MET A 747 -20.20 -23.01 51.79
N MET A 748 -21.01 -21.96 51.56
CA MET A 748 -21.43 -21.58 50.19
C MET A 748 -20.27 -21.08 49.35
N ILE A 749 -19.35 -20.30 49.92
CA ILE A 749 -18.12 -19.86 49.26
C ILE A 749 -17.23 -21.08 48.94
N GLN A 750 -17.19 -22.07 49.83
CA GLN A 750 -16.47 -23.32 49.61
C GLN A 750 -17.15 -24.17 48.52
N VAL A 751 -18.49 -24.26 48.49
CA VAL A 751 -19.25 -24.95 47.43
C VAL A 751 -19.09 -24.25 46.07
N GLU A 752 -19.00 -22.92 46.02
CA GLU A 752 -18.66 -22.20 44.78
C GLU A 752 -17.19 -22.42 44.37
N LYS A 753 -16.26 -22.46 45.33
CA LYS A 753 -14.87 -22.85 45.07
C LYS A 753 -14.78 -24.29 44.56
N ASP A 754 -15.53 -25.22 45.13
CA ASP A 754 -15.54 -26.64 44.74
C ASP A 754 -16.27 -26.86 43.41
N LYS A 755 -17.21 -25.98 43.02
CA LYS A 755 -17.75 -25.92 41.65
C LYS A 755 -16.74 -25.41 40.63
N LEU A 756 -15.86 -24.49 41.02
CA LEU A 756 -14.74 -24.00 40.19
C LEU A 756 -13.53 -24.96 40.18
N VAL A 757 -13.44 -25.82 41.20
CA VAL A 757 -12.41 -26.85 41.41
C VAL A 757 -13.10 -28.21 41.48
N ASN A 758 -13.92 -28.56 40.49
CA ASN A 758 -14.29 -29.96 40.29
C ASN A 758 -13.23 -30.58 39.36
N PRO A 759 -12.21 -31.27 39.92
CA PRO A 759 -11.15 -31.87 39.13
C PRO A 759 -11.68 -32.92 38.16
N GLU A 760 -12.84 -33.55 38.39
CA GLU A 760 -13.39 -34.53 37.44
C GLU A 760 -13.87 -33.87 36.14
N ILE A 761 -14.43 -32.65 36.21
CA ILE A 761 -14.84 -31.90 35.02
C ILE A 761 -13.60 -31.33 34.30
N GLN A 762 -12.60 -30.86 35.05
CA GLN A 762 -11.33 -30.41 34.47
C GLN A 762 -10.53 -31.56 33.86
N ILE A 763 -10.49 -32.73 34.50
CA ILE A 763 -9.85 -33.95 33.99
C ILE A 763 -10.64 -34.49 32.79
N SER A 764 -11.98 -34.46 32.80
CA SER A 764 -12.80 -34.80 31.63
C SER A 764 -12.52 -33.88 30.43
N LEU A 765 -12.43 -32.56 30.68
CA LEU A 765 -12.14 -31.57 29.65
C LEU A 765 -10.69 -31.68 29.15
N LEU A 766 -9.73 -31.89 30.05
CA LEU A 766 -8.32 -32.12 29.72
C LEU A 766 -8.15 -33.43 28.95
N ASN A 767 -8.82 -34.52 29.33
CA ASN A 767 -8.79 -35.79 28.61
C ASN A 767 -9.43 -35.67 27.21
N SER A 768 -10.48 -34.84 27.07
CA SER A 768 -11.06 -34.53 25.77
C SER A 768 -10.09 -33.73 24.89
N GLN A 769 -9.43 -32.73 25.46
CA GLN A 769 -8.44 -31.91 24.76
C GLN A 769 -7.17 -32.71 24.42
N GLU A 770 -6.73 -33.59 25.31
CA GLU A 770 -5.58 -34.46 25.12
C GLU A 770 -5.85 -35.50 24.03
N LYS A 771 -7.06 -36.07 23.96
CA LYS A 771 -7.48 -36.90 22.81
C LYS A 771 -7.45 -36.14 21.49
N GLU A 772 -7.89 -34.88 21.49
CA GLU A 772 -7.90 -34.05 20.28
C GLU A 772 -6.48 -33.64 19.86
N ILE A 773 -5.61 -33.31 20.83
CA ILE A 773 -4.19 -33.03 20.61
C ILE A 773 -3.46 -34.27 20.07
N ASN A 774 -3.72 -35.46 20.65
CA ASN A 774 -3.11 -36.70 20.19
C ASN A 774 -3.57 -37.07 18.77
N ALA A 775 -4.85 -36.87 18.43
CA ALA A 775 -5.36 -37.06 17.08
C ALA A 775 -4.73 -36.08 16.06
N LEU A 776 -4.48 -34.83 16.48
CA LEU A 776 -3.79 -33.84 15.65
C LEU A 776 -2.29 -34.15 15.50
N GLN A 777 -1.63 -34.63 16.56
CA GLN A 777 -0.24 -35.08 16.51
C GLN A 777 -0.07 -36.30 15.61
N GLU A 778 -0.99 -37.27 15.66
CA GLU A 778 -0.96 -38.43 14.77
C GLU A 778 -1.14 -38.01 13.29
N LYS A 779 -2.06 -37.07 13.02
CA LYS A 779 -2.21 -36.47 11.68
C LYS A 779 -0.96 -35.73 11.23
N LEU A 780 -0.30 -35.01 12.13
CA LEU A 780 0.95 -34.30 11.87
C LEU A 780 2.09 -35.27 11.55
N GLU A 781 2.27 -36.33 12.34
CA GLU A 781 3.31 -37.34 12.11
C GLU A 781 3.06 -38.14 10.82
N LYS A 782 1.78 -38.45 10.49
CA LYS A 782 1.42 -38.99 9.17
C LYS A 782 1.83 -38.04 8.03
N LYS A 783 1.59 -36.72 8.15
CA LYS A 783 2.05 -35.74 7.14
C LYS A 783 3.58 -35.62 7.08
N LYS A 784 4.27 -35.60 8.23
CA LYS A 784 5.75 -35.59 8.28
C LYS A 784 6.36 -36.85 7.66
N SER A 785 5.77 -38.01 7.88
CA SER A 785 6.22 -39.28 7.27
C SER A 785 6.11 -39.24 5.74
N LYS A 786 5.00 -38.70 5.20
CA LYS A 786 4.84 -38.47 3.74
C LYS A 786 5.90 -37.50 3.21
N ILE A 787 6.16 -36.40 3.91
CA ILE A 787 7.21 -35.44 3.52
C ILE A 787 8.60 -36.10 3.54
N ARG A 788 8.89 -36.95 4.52
CA ARG A 788 10.16 -37.71 4.57
C ARG A 788 10.29 -38.67 3.39
N GLN A 789 9.20 -39.35 3.01
CA GLN A 789 9.16 -40.20 1.82
C GLN A 789 9.39 -39.39 0.53
N PHE A 790 8.79 -38.20 0.40
CA PHE A 790 9.03 -37.32 -0.75
C PHE A 790 10.48 -36.83 -0.81
N LYS A 791 11.07 -36.42 0.31
CA LYS A 791 12.49 -36.02 0.36
C LYS A 791 13.45 -37.18 0.05
N GLN A 792 13.08 -38.41 0.41
CA GLN A 792 13.86 -39.59 0.02
C GLN A 792 13.77 -39.87 -1.49
N LYS A 793 12.59 -39.72 -2.10
CA LYS A 793 12.41 -39.84 -3.56
C LYS A 793 13.13 -38.75 -4.33
N GLU A 794 13.10 -37.52 -3.83
CA GLU A 794 13.84 -36.37 -4.40
C GLU A 794 15.35 -36.58 -4.31
N LYS A 795 15.87 -37.06 -3.16
CA LYS A 795 17.29 -37.42 -3.03
C LYS A 795 17.71 -38.56 -3.95
N ALA A 796 16.85 -39.57 -4.12
CA ALA A 796 17.11 -40.67 -5.05
C ALA A 796 17.15 -40.17 -6.51
N TRP A 797 16.23 -39.28 -6.88
CA TRP A 797 16.19 -38.66 -8.21
C TRP A 797 17.39 -37.75 -8.49
N MET A 798 17.76 -36.90 -7.52
CA MET A 798 18.98 -36.07 -7.60
C MET A 798 20.22 -36.93 -7.77
N LYS A 799 20.33 -38.06 -7.05
CA LYS A 799 21.45 -38.99 -7.17
C LYS A 799 21.50 -39.65 -8.53
N ILE A 800 20.36 -40.08 -9.10
CA ILE A 800 20.29 -40.63 -10.46
C ILE A 800 20.75 -39.60 -11.50
N ASN A 801 20.31 -38.34 -11.38
CA ASN A 801 20.75 -37.29 -12.28
C ASN A 801 22.23 -36.94 -12.12
N GLN A 802 22.73 -36.94 -10.89
CA GLN A 802 24.14 -36.67 -10.62
C GLN A 802 25.04 -37.81 -11.13
N ASP A 803 24.63 -39.06 -10.95
CA ASP A 803 25.33 -40.24 -11.48
C ASP A 803 25.29 -40.28 -13.03
N ASN A 804 24.19 -39.81 -13.64
CA ASN A 804 24.09 -39.66 -15.10
C ASN A 804 24.97 -38.52 -15.64
N VAL A 805 25.03 -37.38 -14.94
CA VAL A 805 25.92 -36.26 -15.31
C VAL A 805 27.39 -36.62 -15.12
N VAL A 806 27.74 -37.40 -14.08
CA VAL A 806 29.10 -37.92 -13.88
C VAL A 806 29.49 -38.91 -14.98
N LYS A 807 28.60 -39.84 -15.35
CA LYS A 807 28.83 -40.74 -16.51
C LYS A 807 29.00 -40.01 -17.83
N ILE A 808 28.28 -38.90 -18.04
CA ILE A 808 28.39 -38.04 -19.23
C ILE A 808 29.71 -37.25 -19.24
N ASN A 809 30.15 -36.73 -18.08
CA ASN A 809 31.43 -36.04 -17.96
C ASN A 809 32.64 -36.99 -18.04
N GLU A 810 32.49 -38.26 -17.66
CA GLU A 810 33.53 -39.29 -17.83
C GLU A 810 33.66 -39.78 -19.29
N THR A 811 32.64 -39.59 -20.13
CA THR A 811 32.67 -39.97 -21.56
C THR A 811 33.11 -38.86 -22.51
N ILE A 812 33.20 -37.60 -22.03
CA ILE A 812 33.66 -36.46 -22.83
C ILE A 812 34.85 -35.83 -22.11
N ASP A 813 36.03 -36.44 -22.26
CA ASP A 813 37.28 -35.84 -21.80
C ASP A 813 37.57 -34.62 -22.68
N SER A 814 37.16 -33.43 -22.22
CA SER A 814 37.33 -32.17 -22.95
C SER A 814 38.79 -31.92 -23.33
N LYS A 815 39.73 -32.56 -22.61
CA LYS A 815 41.16 -32.54 -22.87
C LYS A 815 41.52 -33.22 -24.19
N GLN A 816 40.83 -34.31 -24.57
CA GLN A 816 41.04 -34.98 -25.85
C GLN A 816 40.49 -34.15 -27.02
N ILE A 817 39.37 -33.44 -26.82
CA ILE A 817 38.79 -32.54 -27.83
C ILE A 817 39.68 -31.31 -28.02
N GLU A 818 40.19 -30.70 -26.94
CA GLU A 818 41.16 -29.60 -27.04
C GLU A 818 42.48 -30.05 -27.68
N GLU A 819 42.96 -31.26 -27.39
CA GLU A 819 44.17 -31.81 -28.00
C GLU A 819 43.98 -32.10 -29.50
N LEU A 820 42.79 -32.57 -29.91
CA LEU A 820 42.41 -32.76 -31.31
C LEU A 820 42.28 -31.44 -32.06
N ILE A 821 41.61 -30.44 -31.47
CA ILE A 821 41.48 -29.09 -32.06
C ILE A 821 42.86 -28.44 -32.18
N THR A 822 43.72 -28.59 -31.17
CA THR A 822 45.10 -28.06 -31.21
C THR A 822 45.94 -28.75 -32.30
N LYS A 823 45.83 -30.08 -32.45
CA LYS A 823 46.50 -30.81 -33.54
C LYS A 823 45.98 -30.40 -34.92
N ILE A 824 44.68 -30.12 -35.05
CA ILE A 824 44.06 -29.63 -36.30
C ILE A 824 44.55 -28.22 -36.62
N ILE A 825 44.61 -27.31 -35.64
CA ILE A 825 45.11 -25.94 -35.84
C ILE A 825 46.60 -25.95 -36.21
N ILE A 826 47.40 -26.85 -35.61
CA ILE A 826 48.82 -27.02 -35.96
C ILE A 826 48.98 -27.57 -37.39
N LEU A 827 48.12 -28.51 -37.81
CA LEU A 827 48.14 -29.06 -39.17
C LEU A 827 47.69 -28.03 -40.22
N LEU A 828 46.75 -27.16 -39.89
CA LEU A 828 46.20 -26.14 -40.80
C LEU A 828 47.07 -24.86 -40.89
N ASN A 829 48.00 -24.63 -39.95
CA ASN A 829 48.92 -23.47 -39.95
C ASN A 829 50.35 -23.79 -40.43
N LEU A 830 50.60 -24.95 -41.05
CA LEU A 830 51.89 -25.27 -41.67
C LEU A 830 51.95 -24.79 -43.13
N ASP A 831 51.85 -23.48 -43.32
CA ASP A 831 51.74 -22.84 -44.64
C ASP A 831 53.10 -22.49 -45.28
N ASP A 832 54.19 -23.21 -44.97
CA ASP A 832 55.48 -22.97 -45.68
C ASP A 832 56.49 -24.15 -45.70
N LYS A 833 56.13 -25.36 -45.20
CA LYS A 833 57.05 -26.52 -45.22
C LYS A 833 56.48 -27.84 -45.73
N ILE A 834 55.25 -27.87 -46.25
CA ILE A 834 54.63 -29.07 -46.84
C ILE A 834 54.66 -28.98 -48.37
N GLN A 835 55.85 -28.75 -48.94
CA GLN A 835 56.14 -29.10 -50.34
C GLN A 835 57.03 -30.35 -50.45
N LYS A 836 57.35 -31.03 -49.34
CA LYS A 836 58.31 -32.16 -49.37
C LYS A 836 57.93 -33.45 -48.67
N ASN A 837 56.77 -33.58 -48.03
CA ASN A 837 56.34 -34.88 -47.50
C ASN A 837 54.86 -35.13 -47.81
N ASN A 838 54.61 -36.21 -48.56
CA ASN A 838 53.29 -36.75 -48.84
C ASN A 838 52.58 -37.10 -47.53
N ILE A 839 51.66 -36.25 -47.09
CA ILE A 839 50.68 -36.63 -46.09
C ILE A 839 49.66 -37.50 -46.81
N ASN A 840 49.53 -38.75 -46.35
CA ASN A 840 48.68 -39.76 -46.96
C ASN A 840 47.20 -39.31 -46.87
N ASP A 841 46.55 -39.07 -48.01
CA ASP A 841 45.14 -38.65 -48.12
C ASP A 841 44.16 -39.59 -47.39
N GLN A 842 44.56 -40.85 -47.15
CA GLN A 842 43.80 -41.77 -46.31
C GLN A 842 43.69 -41.31 -44.86
N ALA A 843 44.73 -40.68 -44.29
CA ALA A 843 44.70 -40.24 -42.90
C ALA A 843 43.76 -39.04 -42.69
N ILE A 844 43.66 -38.16 -43.69
CA ILE A 844 42.72 -37.03 -43.68
C ILE A 844 41.29 -37.53 -43.89
N SER A 845 41.06 -38.47 -44.81
CA SER A 845 39.74 -39.09 -44.99
C SER A 845 39.24 -39.80 -43.73
N LEU A 846 40.11 -40.54 -43.04
CA LEU A 846 39.76 -41.25 -41.79
C LEU A 846 39.44 -40.28 -40.63
N LEU A 847 40.03 -39.09 -40.65
CA LEU A 847 39.77 -38.03 -39.68
C LEU A 847 38.43 -37.33 -39.96
N ILE A 848 38.13 -37.06 -41.23
CA ILE A 848 36.84 -36.50 -41.65
C ILE A 848 35.71 -37.46 -41.33
N GLU A 849 35.87 -38.75 -41.62
CA GLU A 849 34.88 -39.79 -41.31
C GLU A 849 34.58 -39.91 -39.81
N LYS A 850 35.61 -39.83 -38.96
CA LYS A 850 35.43 -39.83 -37.49
C LYS A 850 34.74 -38.57 -36.97
N ILE A 851 34.98 -37.41 -37.59
CA ILE A 851 34.32 -36.16 -37.22
C ILE A 851 32.85 -36.19 -37.66
N SER A 852 32.55 -36.68 -38.86
CA SER A 852 31.19 -36.87 -39.34
C SER A 852 30.39 -37.81 -38.43
N HIS A 853 30.97 -38.93 -38.01
CA HIS A 853 30.33 -39.85 -37.07
C HIS A 853 30.06 -39.20 -35.69
N LEU A 854 30.97 -38.37 -35.18
CA LEU A 854 30.79 -37.67 -33.90
C LEU A 854 29.69 -36.61 -33.99
N ILE A 855 29.59 -35.91 -35.12
CA ILE A 855 28.52 -34.95 -35.39
C ILE A 855 27.17 -35.67 -35.50
N GLU A 856 27.10 -36.79 -36.22
CA GLU A 856 25.89 -37.62 -36.32
C GLU A 856 25.38 -38.07 -34.95
N LYS A 857 26.27 -38.54 -34.07
CA LYS A 857 25.91 -38.92 -32.69
C LYS A 857 25.44 -37.74 -31.84
N GLN A 858 25.97 -36.54 -32.08
CA GLN A 858 25.54 -35.33 -31.38
C GLN A 858 24.16 -34.85 -31.88
N THR A 859 23.87 -35.02 -33.17
CA THR A 859 22.53 -34.76 -33.75
C THR A 859 21.50 -35.80 -33.32
N GLU A 860 21.82 -37.10 -33.28
CA GLU A 860 20.95 -38.14 -32.71
C GLU A 860 20.62 -37.84 -31.23
N PHE A 861 21.61 -37.41 -30.45
CA PHE A 861 21.38 -37.00 -29.06
C PHE A 861 20.51 -35.74 -28.96
N SER A 862 20.67 -34.78 -29.87
CA SER A 862 19.82 -33.57 -29.91
C SER A 862 18.38 -33.89 -30.33
N GLU A 863 18.18 -34.88 -31.19
CA GLU A 863 16.85 -35.38 -31.56
C GLU A 863 16.23 -36.18 -30.41
N ASP A 864 16.95 -37.10 -29.78
CA ASP A 864 16.46 -37.85 -28.62
C ASP A 864 16.13 -36.94 -27.43
N PHE A 865 16.94 -35.89 -27.20
CA PHE A 865 16.68 -34.90 -26.17
C PHE A 865 15.48 -33.99 -26.52
N SER A 866 15.27 -33.68 -27.80
CA SER A 866 14.09 -32.93 -28.25
C SER A 866 12.81 -33.79 -28.18
N ASN A 867 12.91 -35.08 -28.51
CA ASN A 867 11.81 -36.04 -28.44
C ASN A 867 11.28 -36.25 -27.01
N ILE A 868 12.13 -36.07 -25.97
CA ILE A 868 11.70 -36.09 -24.55
C ILE A 868 10.78 -34.89 -24.22
N PHE A 869 10.97 -33.75 -24.88
CA PHE A 869 10.13 -32.55 -24.70
C PHE A 869 8.94 -32.48 -25.67
N GLU A 870 8.97 -33.26 -26.74
CA GLU A 870 7.84 -33.43 -27.68
C GLU A 870 6.88 -34.57 -27.29
N ASP A 871 7.23 -35.40 -26.30
CA ASP A 871 6.31 -36.39 -25.74
C ASP A 871 5.15 -35.67 -25.03
N SER A 872 4.08 -35.48 -25.80
CA SER A 872 2.83 -34.87 -25.33
C SER A 872 2.25 -35.57 -24.10
N GLN A 873 2.55 -36.85 -23.83
CA GLN A 873 2.12 -37.52 -22.61
C GLN A 873 2.97 -37.12 -21.40
N PHE A 874 4.27 -36.89 -21.58
CA PHE A 874 5.17 -36.41 -20.52
C PHE A 874 4.82 -34.97 -20.12
N VAL A 875 4.64 -34.08 -21.09
CA VAL A 875 4.23 -32.68 -20.84
C VAL A 875 2.84 -32.62 -20.18
N LYS A 876 1.91 -33.47 -20.63
CA LYS A 876 0.57 -33.56 -20.03
C LYS A 876 0.62 -34.09 -18.60
N LYS A 877 1.38 -35.14 -18.31
CA LYS A 877 1.58 -35.65 -16.93
C LYS A 877 2.30 -34.65 -16.03
N LEU A 878 3.26 -33.89 -16.55
CA LEU A 878 3.96 -32.86 -15.80
C LEU A 878 3.02 -31.70 -15.44
N ASN A 879 2.18 -31.27 -16.38
CA ASN A 879 1.16 -30.24 -16.14
C ASN A 879 0.08 -30.73 -15.17
N GLU A 880 -0.40 -31.98 -15.30
CA GLU A 880 -1.33 -32.60 -14.33
C GLU A 880 -0.68 -32.71 -12.92
N LEU A 881 0.62 -32.99 -12.83
CA LEU A 881 1.35 -33.02 -11.56
C LEU A 881 1.52 -31.62 -10.96
N ILE A 882 1.77 -30.61 -11.78
CA ILE A 882 1.88 -29.21 -11.37
C ILE A 882 0.52 -28.69 -10.89
N GLU A 883 -0.58 -29.00 -11.60
CA GLU A 883 -1.95 -28.70 -11.14
C GLU A 883 -2.28 -29.42 -9.83
N GLN A 884 -1.93 -30.70 -9.68
CA GLN A 884 -2.13 -31.43 -8.42
C GLN A 884 -1.25 -30.91 -7.26
N VAL A 885 -0.06 -30.41 -7.55
CA VAL A 885 0.82 -29.77 -6.56
C VAL A 885 0.31 -28.36 -6.23
N GLU A 886 -0.20 -27.60 -7.19
CA GLU A 886 -0.83 -26.29 -6.96
C GLU A 886 -2.11 -26.45 -6.12
N ASP A 887 -2.98 -27.42 -6.43
CA ASP A 887 -4.23 -27.71 -5.70
C ASP A 887 -3.99 -28.30 -4.30
N SER A 888 -2.94 -29.10 -4.11
CA SER A 888 -2.60 -29.65 -2.77
C SER A 888 -1.82 -28.67 -1.89
N PHE A 889 -1.24 -27.60 -2.47
CA PHE A 889 -0.53 -26.53 -1.76
C PHE A 889 -1.30 -25.21 -1.68
N VAL A 890 -2.57 -25.17 -2.10
CA VAL A 890 -3.54 -24.14 -1.65
C VAL A 890 -3.68 -24.29 -0.14
N PHE A 891 -2.79 -23.59 0.57
CA PHE A 891 -2.85 -23.33 1.99
C PHE A 891 -4.25 -22.80 2.29
N ASP A 892 -5.07 -23.64 2.96
CA ASP A 892 -6.52 -23.51 3.04
C ASP A 892 -6.93 -22.13 3.58
N TYR A 893 -7.13 -21.20 2.65
CA TYR A 893 -7.47 -19.80 2.89
C TYR A 893 -8.79 -19.69 3.66
N ASN A 894 -9.68 -20.65 3.44
CA ASN A 894 -10.92 -20.76 4.20
C ASN A 894 -10.62 -21.06 5.67
N SER A 895 -9.62 -21.90 5.98
CA SER A 895 -9.18 -22.15 7.37
C SER A 895 -8.61 -20.90 8.05
N LEU A 896 -7.89 -20.02 7.33
CA LEU A 896 -7.38 -18.74 7.89
C LEU A 896 -8.51 -17.73 8.11
N ASN A 897 -9.41 -17.57 7.14
CA ASN A 897 -10.59 -16.71 7.29
C ASN A 897 -11.47 -17.19 8.46
N LEU A 898 -11.69 -18.49 8.58
CA LEU A 898 -12.45 -19.09 9.69
C LEU A 898 -11.77 -18.84 11.04
N LEU A 899 -10.43 -18.82 11.09
CA LEU A 899 -9.66 -18.47 12.29
C LEU A 899 -9.82 -16.98 12.64
N ILE A 900 -9.73 -16.09 11.65
CA ILE A 900 -9.94 -14.64 11.84
C ILE A 900 -11.36 -14.37 12.33
N GLU A 901 -12.37 -15.02 11.77
CA GLU A 901 -13.77 -14.93 12.22
C GLU A 901 -13.94 -15.44 13.65
N LYS A 902 -13.31 -16.58 13.99
CA LYS A 902 -13.30 -17.10 15.37
C LYS A 902 -12.67 -16.11 16.35
N ILE A 903 -11.50 -15.55 16.03
CA ILE A 903 -10.81 -14.55 16.85
C ILE A 903 -11.69 -13.30 17.04
N ASN A 904 -12.30 -12.79 15.97
CA ASN A 904 -13.21 -11.65 16.04
C ASN A 904 -14.43 -11.94 16.92
N SER A 905 -15.00 -13.15 16.84
CA SER A 905 -16.12 -13.58 17.69
C SER A 905 -15.74 -13.61 19.18
N VAL A 906 -14.51 -14.04 19.51
CA VAL A 906 -13.98 -14.06 20.87
C VAL A 906 -13.83 -12.63 21.39
N PHE A 907 -13.30 -11.71 20.59
CA PHE A 907 -13.20 -10.30 20.98
C PHE A 907 -14.57 -9.64 21.21
N GLN A 908 -15.57 -9.95 20.38
CA GLN A 908 -16.93 -9.47 20.59
C GLN A 908 -17.52 -9.97 21.92
N ARG A 909 -17.28 -11.24 22.27
CA ARG A 909 -17.70 -11.81 23.58
C ARG A 909 -16.98 -11.16 24.77
N ILE A 910 -15.68 -10.87 24.66
CA ILE A 910 -14.92 -10.16 25.69
C ILE A 910 -15.47 -8.74 25.89
N ASN A 911 -15.75 -8.01 24.81
CA ASN A 911 -16.32 -6.66 24.89
C ASN A 911 -17.75 -6.64 25.46
N SER A 912 -18.56 -7.63 25.11
CA SER A 912 -19.88 -7.86 25.71
C SER A 912 -19.77 -8.09 27.22
N THR A 913 -18.84 -8.94 27.65
CA THR A 913 -18.58 -9.25 29.06
C THR A 913 -18.07 -8.02 29.82
N LYS A 914 -17.18 -7.22 29.22
CA LYS A 914 -16.70 -5.94 29.75
C LYS A 914 -17.86 -4.97 30.02
N LYS A 915 -18.78 -4.81 29.07
CA LYS A 915 -19.97 -3.95 29.24
C LYS A 915 -20.85 -4.44 30.39
N LYS A 916 -21.07 -5.75 30.50
CA LYS A 916 -21.84 -6.34 31.61
C LYS A 916 -21.18 -6.15 32.96
N ILE A 917 -19.86 -6.36 33.06
CA ILE A 917 -19.10 -6.16 34.31
C ILE A 917 -19.17 -4.68 34.73
N LEU A 918 -18.91 -3.74 33.82
CA LEU A 918 -19.01 -2.31 34.11
C LEU A 918 -20.42 -1.89 34.51
N GLN A 919 -21.44 -2.48 33.91
CA GLN A 919 -22.84 -2.23 34.25
C GLN A 919 -23.20 -2.78 35.64
N ILE A 920 -22.74 -3.99 35.98
CA ILE A 920 -22.88 -4.57 37.32
C ILE A 920 -22.17 -3.69 38.35
N PHE A 921 -20.94 -3.25 38.09
CA PHE A 921 -20.24 -2.32 38.99
C PHE A 921 -21.03 -1.03 39.19
N LYS A 922 -21.51 -0.41 38.10
CA LYS A 922 -22.29 0.83 38.18
C LYS A 922 -23.58 0.65 39.01
N GLN A 923 -24.30 -0.45 38.79
CA GLN A 923 -25.51 -0.78 39.55
C GLN A 923 -25.22 -1.05 41.04
N THR A 924 -24.11 -1.72 41.36
CA THR A 924 -23.72 -1.98 42.76
C THR A 924 -23.23 -0.71 43.47
N PHE A 925 -22.60 0.22 42.74
CA PHE A 925 -22.19 1.53 43.26
C PHE A 925 -23.38 2.45 43.54
N ASP A 926 -24.36 2.49 42.63
CA ASP A 926 -25.57 3.31 42.78
C ASP A 926 -26.47 2.83 43.92
N GLN A 927 -26.30 1.59 44.42
CA GLN A 927 -27.17 0.99 45.44
C GLN A 927 -26.62 0.96 46.87
N ASN A 928 -25.32 1.16 47.12
CA ASN A 928 -24.72 0.83 48.43
C ASN A 928 -23.87 1.90 49.13
N ASP A 929 -23.83 3.15 48.67
CA ASP A 929 -23.13 4.27 49.36
C ASP A 929 -21.68 3.90 49.82
N LEU A 930 -21.00 3.06 49.05
CA LEU A 930 -19.74 2.38 49.38
C LEU A 930 -18.49 3.24 49.11
N ASN A 931 -18.58 4.56 49.29
CA ASN A 931 -17.52 5.53 48.98
C ASN A 931 -16.27 5.46 49.89
N GLN A 932 -16.07 4.40 50.69
CA GLN A 932 -15.00 4.36 51.70
C GLN A 932 -14.17 3.06 51.74
N ASN A 933 -14.26 2.15 50.76
CA ASN A 933 -13.45 0.92 50.80
C ASN A 933 -12.21 0.99 49.87
N PRO A 934 -11.01 1.33 50.39
CA PRO A 934 -9.79 1.50 49.59
C PRO A 934 -9.30 0.21 48.91
N ASN A 935 -9.74 -0.97 49.38
CA ASN A 935 -9.41 -2.24 48.70
C ASN A 935 -10.16 -2.40 47.36
N LEU A 936 -11.30 -1.72 47.18
CA LEU A 936 -12.07 -1.78 45.94
C LEU A 936 -11.39 -0.98 44.82
N ASP A 937 -10.79 0.16 45.15
CA ASP A 937 -10.02 0.97 44.21
C ASP A 937 -8.81 0.20 43.66
N ILE A 938 -8.14 -0.60 44.49
CA ILE A 938 -7.03 -1.47 44.07
C ILE A 938 -7.51 -2.53 43.07
N VAL A 939 -8.67 -3.16 43.32
CA VAL A 939 -9.25 -4.16 42.40
C VAL A 939 -9.67 -3.53 41.07
N ILE A 940 -10.25 -2.32 41.11
CA ILE A 940 -10.59 -1.55 39.91
C ILE A 940 -9.33 -1.20 39.11
N LEU A 941 -8.26 -0.74 39.78
CA LEU A 941 -6.99 -0.42 39.13
C LEU A 941 -6.34 -1.65 38.48
N GLN A 942 -6.35 -2.80 39.16
CA GLN A 942 -5.82 -4.06 38.62
C GLN A 942 -6.63 -4.55 37.41
N LEU A 943 -7.96 -4.41 37.44
CA LEU A 943 -8.83 -4.74 36.30
C LEU A 943 -8.59 -3.78 35.13
N GLN A 944 -8.44 -2.48 35.38
CA GLN A 944 -8.10 -1.49 34.35
C GLN A 944 -6.74 -1.78 33.71
N GLN A 945 -5.74 -2.14 34.52
CA GLN A 945 -4.40 -2.49 34.04
C GLN A 945 -4.41 -3.76 33.18
N LYS A 946 -5.13 -4.82 33.60
CA LYS A 946 -5.30 -6.03 32.78
C LYS A 946 -6.05 -5.73 31.48
N LEU A 947 -7.09 -4.90 31.52
CA LEU A 947 -7.83 -4.48 30.32
C LEU A 947 -6.96 -3.69 29.35
N GLN A 948 -6.06 -2.85 29.85
CA GLN A 948 -5.11 -2.10 29.04
C GLN A 948 -4.08 -3.04 28.37
N GLN A 949 -3.59 -4.06 29.10
CA GLN A 949 -2.73 -5.10 28.52
C GLN A 949 -3.43 -5.91 27.42
N PHE A 950 -4.71 -6.25 27.60
CA PHE A 950 -5.51 -6.92 26.56
C PHE A 950 -5.73 -6.04 25.33
N GLN A 951 -5.93 -4.72 25.52
CA GLN A 951 -6.09 -3.78 24.41
C GLN A 951 -4.81 -3.66 23.57
N ILE A 952 -3.64 -3.61 24.22
CA ILE A 952 -2.33 -3.61 23.55
C ILE A 952 -2.14 -4.90 22.75
N GLY A 953 -2.44 -6.07 23.34
CA GLY A 953 -2.35 -7.36 22.64
C GLY A 953 -3.30 -7.47 21.44
N LYS A 954 -4.49 -6.85 21.53
CA LYS A 954 -5.44 -6.77 20.41
C LYS A 954 -4.88 -5.92 19.25
N GLU A 955 -4.35 -4.74 19.55
CA GLU A 955 -3.80 -3.83 18.53
C GLU A 955 -2.58 -4.44 17.82
N GLU A 956 -1.74 -5.17 18.57
CA GLU A 956 -0.63 -5.93 18.00
C GLU A 956 -1.11 -7.04 17.06
N LEU A 957 -2.15 -7.79 17.45
CA LEU A 957 -2.74 -8.84 16.61
C LEU A 957 -3.40 -8.28 15.34
N GLU A 958 -4.16 -7.19 15.46
CA GLU A 958 -4.76 -6.48 14.31
C GLU A 958 -3.68 -5.98 13.35
N SER A 959 -2.57 -5.44 13.87
CA SER A 959 -1.43 -5.02 13.05
C SER A 959 -0.79 -6.20 12.30
N ARG A 960 -0.61 -7.36 12.96
CA ARG A 960 -0.07 -8.57 12.32
C ARG A 960 -1.01 -9.13 11.25
N ILE A 961 -2.32 -9.09 11.46
CA ILE A 961 -3.33 -9.48 10.45
C ILE A 961 -3.24 -8.57 9.22
N GLN A 962 -3.12 -7.25 9.41
CA GLN A 962 -2.94 -6.30 8.30
C GLN A 962 -1.64 -6.56 7.51
N GLN A 963 -0.53 -6.88 8.20
CA GLN A 963 0.73 -7.25 7.54
C GLN A 963 0.62 -8.52 6.68
N LEU A 964 -0.14 -9.52 7.15
CA LEU A 964 -0.44 -10.72 6.37
C LEU A 964 -1.30 -10.41 5.13
N GLN A 965 -2.30 -9.54 5.26
CA GLN A 965 -3.14 -9.12 4.14
C GLN A 965 -2.33 -8.36 3.07
N LEU A 966 -1.42 -7.49 3.47
CA LEU A 966 -0.50 -6.80 2.55
C LEU A 966 0.44 -7.78 1.85
N SER A 967 1.02 -8.72 2.60
CA SER A 967 1.89 -9.77 2.04
C SER A 967 1.14 -10.66 1.04
N LYS A 968 -0.15 -10.96 1.31
CA LYS A 968 -1.04 -11.68 0.38
C LYS A 968 -1.23 -10.92 -0.93
N ASN A 969 -1.56 -9.63 -0.87
CA ASN A 969 -1.82 -8.85 -2.08
C ASN A 969 -0.57 -8.79 -2.96
N LYS A 970 0.60 -8.60 -2.34
CA LYS A 970 1.89 -8.65 -3.04
C LYS A 970 2.18 -10.02 -3.65
N TYR A 971 1.80 -11.11 -2.97
CA TYR A 971 1.96 -12.46 -3.52
C TYR A 971 1.10 -12.68 -4.77
N LEU A 972 -0.16 -12.23 -4.73
CA LEU A 972 -1.08 -12.33 -5.88
C LEU A 972 -0.60 -11.48 -7.07
N GLU A 973 -0.08 -10.29 -6.81
CA GLU A 973 0.50 -9.43 -7.85
C GLU A 973 1.69 -10.08 -8.55
N VAL A 974 2.65 -10.60 -7.77
CA VAL A 974 3.82 -11.34 -8.29
C VAL A 974 3.39 -12.61 -9.03
N GLN A 975 2.33 -13.30 -8.58
CA GLN A 975 1.79 -14.47 -9.26
C GLN A 975 1.18 -14.13 -10.63
N GLU A 976 0.44 -13.01 -10.73
CA GLU A 976 -0.11 -12.54 -12.01
C GLU A 976 1.00 -12.05 -12.95
N GLU A 977 2.04 -11.41 -12.43
CA GLU A 977 3.22 -11.01 -13.21
C GLU A 977 3.97 -12.24 -13.76
N SER A 978 4.21 -13.26 -12.92
CA SER A 978 4.78 -14.55 -13.34
C SER A 978 3.94 -15.22 -14.44
N LYS A 979 2.60 -15.19 -14.34
CA LYS A 979 1.72 -15.70 -15.41
C LYS A 979 1.86 -14.91 -16.71
N ARG A 980 1.99 -13.59 -16.65
CA ARG A 980 2.21 -12.74 -17.85
C ARG A 980 3.55 -13.05 -18.49
N GLU A 981 4.62 -13.15 -17.71
CA GLU A 981 5.94 -13.50 -18.24
C GLU A 981 5.98 -14.90 -18.85
N LYS A 982 5.32 -15.89 -18.24
CA LYS A 982 5.17 -17.23 -18.83
C LYS A 982 4.45 -17.18 -20.18
N LYS A 983 3.41 -16.35 -20.33
CA LYS A 983 2.71 -16.16 -21.62
C LYS A 983 3.62 -15.49 -22.66
N ILE A 984 4.42 -14.50 -22.27
CA ILE A 984 5.38 -13.84 -23.18
C ILE A 984 6.45 -14.84 -23.62
N LEU A 985 7.02 -15.61 -22.69
CA LEU A 985 7.99 -16.67 -22.99
C LEU A 985 7.41 -17.72 -23.93
N GLN A 986 6.15 -18.12 -23.73
CA GLN A 986 5.45 -19.03 -24.63
C GLN A 986 5.31 -18.41 -26.03
N GLY A 987 4.86 -17.15 -26.13
CA GLY A 987 4.73 -16.48 -27.44
C GLY A 987 6.07 -16.31 -28.17
N VAL A 988 7.15 -15.98 -27.47
CA VAL A 988 8.50 -15.92 -28.07
C VAL A 988 8.97 -17.30 -28.51
N ARG A 989 8.67 -18.35 -27.73
CA ARG A 989 9.00 -19.73 -28.08
C ARG A 989 8.23 -20.21 -29.30
N ASP A 990 6.94 -19.91 -29.38
CA ASP A 990 6.08 -20.25 -30.52
C ASP A 990 6.59 -19.55 -31.79
N ILE A 991 6.97 -18.27 -31.71
CA ILE A 991 7.62 -17.55 -32.83
C ILE A 991 8.93 -18.23 -33.27
N ILE A 992 9.75 -18.68 -32.31
CA ILE A 992 11.01 -19.37 -32.62
C ILE A 992 10.76 -20.72 -33.31
N ILE A 993 9.73 -21.46 -32.89
CA ILE A 993 9.35 -22.75 -33.46
C ILE A 993 8.78 -22.58 -34.88
N ASP A 994 7.97 -21.54 -35.11
CA ASP A 994 7.33 -21.28 -36.40
C ASP A 994 8.27 -20.65 -37.44
N LEU A 995 9.49 -20.26 -37.05
CA LEU A 995 10.49 -19.78 -38.00
C LEU A 995 11.11 -20.97 -38.76
N PRO A 996 10.93 -21.06 -40.10
CA PRO A 996 11.55 -22.12 -40.88
C PRO A 996 13.08 -22.04 -40.75
N ILE A 997 13.68 -23.09 -40.21
CA ILE A 997 15.13 -23.25 -40.12
C ILE A 997 15.57 -23.84 -41.46
N PHE A 998 15.99 -22.98 -42.39
CA PHE A 998 16.56 -23.44 -43.64
C PHE A 998 17.98 -23.96 -43.39
N SER A 999 18.22 -25.22 -43.73
CA SER A 999 19.57 -25.76 -43.81
C SER A 999 20.37 -24.99 -44.87
N PRO A 1000 21.70 -24.85 -44.73
CA PRO A 1000 22.53 -24.26 -45.78
C PRO A 1000 22.27 -24.89 -47.16
N SER A 1001 22.02 -26.20 -47.21
CA SER A 1001 21.65 -26.96 -48.41
C SER A 1001 20.33 -26.54 -49.05
N GLU A 1002 19.29 -26.24 -48.27
CA GLU A 1002 17.99 -25.78 -48.80
C GLU A 1002 18.09 -24.38 -49.39
N VAL A 1003 18.92 -23.50 -48.82
CA VAL A 1003 19.17 -22.17 -49.38
C VAL A 1003 19.91 -22.26 -50.71
N PHE A 1004 20.84 -23.21 -50.87
CA PHE A 1004 21.52 -23.43 -52.15
C PHE A 1004 20.59 -24.03 -53.21
N SER A 1005 19.55 -24.78 -52.84
CA SER A 1005 18.56 -25.30 -53.79
C SER A 1005 17.73 -24.20 -54.47
N PHE A 1006 17.54 -23.05 -53.82
CA PHE A 1006 16.93 -21.87 -54.44
C PHE A 1006 17.83 -21.26 -55.54
N SER A 1007 19.15 -21.49 -55.51
CA SER A 1007 20.10 -20.95 -56.50
C SER A 1007 20.16 -21.71 -57.83
N GLU A 1008 19.47 -22.86 -57.95
CA GLU A 1008 19.37 -23.63 -59.20
C GLU A 1008 18.24 -23.16 -60.13
N GLN A 1009 17.28 -22.38 -59.62
CA GLN A 1009 16.33 -21.70 -60.50
C GLN A 1009 17.04 -20.58 -61.26
N LYS A 1010 16.73 -20.44 -62.57
CA LYS A 1010 17.44 -19.58 -63.54
C LYS A 1010 17.42 -18.09 -63.14
N PHE A 1011 18.30 -17.69 -62.25
CA PHE A 1011 18.58 -16.30 -61.94
C PHE A 1011 19.60 -15.75 -62.95
N LYS A 1012 19.26 -14.60 -63.58
CA LYS A 1012 20.07 -13.99 -64.65
C LYS A 1012 21.38 -13.38 -64.13
N ASN A 1013 21.56 -13.21 -62.82
CA ASN A 1013 22.74 -12.59 -62.19
C ASN A 1013 23.17 -13.33 -60.92
N LYS A 1014 23.65 -14.56 -61.11
CA LYS A 1014 24.02 -15.54 -60.08
C LYS A 1014 24.87 -14.99 -58.91
N GLN A 1015 25.66 -13.95 -59.13
CA GLN A 1015 26.56 -13.37 -58.12
C GLN A 1015 25.84 -12.37 -57.18
N ILE A 1016 24.94 -11.56 -57.72
CA ILE A 1016 24.16 -10.58 -56.94
C ILE A 1016 23.13 -11.31 -56.08
N ASP A 1017 22.46 -12.30 -56.66
CA ASP A 1017 21.44 -13.08 -55.95
C ASP A 1017 22.07 -13.94 -54.82
N GLN A 1018 23.34 -14.35 -54.96
CA GLN A 1018 24.10 -15.02 -53.90
C GLN A 1018 24.50 -14.07 -52.75
N GLU A 1019 24.88 -12.83 -53.07
CA GLU A 1019 25.17 -11.81 -52.05
C GLU A 1019 23.90 -11.38 -51.31
N ASP A 1020 22.78 -11.22 -52.01
CA ASP A 1020 21.48 -10.90 -51.40
C ASP A 1020 20.98 -12.04 -50.50
N ALA A 1021 21.10 -13.30 -50.94
CA ALA A 1021 20.77 -14.46 -50.10
C ALA A 1021 21.66 -14.54 -48.84
N LYS A 1022 22.95 -14.23 -48.96
CA LYS A 1022 23.89 -14.18 -47.83
C LYS A 1022 23.53 -13.06 -46.85
N LEU A 1023 23.16 -11.88 -47.36
CA LEU A 1023 22.74 -10.74 -46.54
C LEU A 1023 21.43 -11.05 -45.81
N ILE A 1024 20.45 -11.68 -46.47
CA ILE A 1024 19.19 -12.11 -45.86
C ILE A 1024 19.45 -13.13 -44.75
N LEU A 1025 20.35 -14.10 -44.96
CA LEU A 1025 20.76 -15.06 -43.94
C LEU A 1025 21.46 -14.39 -42.76
N GLU A 1026 22.33 -13.42 -43.00
CA GLU A 1026 23.02 -12.69 -41.94
C GLU A 1026 22.04 -11.89 -41.08
N VAL A 1027 21.10 -11.17 -41.71
CA VAL A 1027 20.04 -10.43 -41.03
C VAL A 1027 19.14 -11.38 -40.22
N ARG A 1028 18.76 -12.52 -40.80
CA ARG A 1028 17.97 -13.56 -40.10
C ARG A 1028 18.71 -14.15 -38.90
N ASN A 1029 20.00 -14.45 -39.03
CA ASN A 1029 20.81 -14.95 -37.91
C ASN A 1029 20.97 -13.91 -36.80
N GLN A 1030 21.07 -12.63 -37.14
CA GLN A 1030 21.07 -11.54 -36.17
C GLN A 1030 19.70 -11.40 -35.46
N GLN A 1031 18.59 -11.58 -36.18
CA GLN A 1031 17.24 -11.59 -35.60
C GLN A 1031 17.06 -12.76 -34.63
N ILE A 1032 17.47 -13.98 -35.02
CA ILE A 1032 17.42 -15.17 -34.15
C ILE A 1032 18.30 -14.98 -32.90
N THR A 1033 19.49 -14.39 -33.06
CA THR A 1033 20.39 -14.10 -31.93
C THR A 1033 19.76 -13.10 -30.96
N THR A 1034 19.12 -12.04 -31.50
CA THR A 1034 18.38 -11.06 -30.70
C THR A 1034 17.22 -11.71 -29.95
N LEU A 1035 16.44 -12.58 -30.60
CA LEU A 1035 15.34 -13.31 -29.96
C LEU A 1035 15.83 -14.26 -28.86
N LYS A 1036 16.96 -14.96 -29.06
CA LYS A 1036 17.59 -15.79 -28.03
C LYS A 1036 18.04 -14.97 -26.81
N MET A 1037 18.60 -13.78 -27.04
CA MET A 1037 18.98 -12.87 -25.95
C MET A 1037 17.76 -12.41 -25.14
N ILE A 1038 16.67 -12.02 -25.83
CA ILE A 1038 15.41 -11.65 -25.19
C ILE A 1038 14.84 -12.81 -24.38
N LEU A 1039 14.89 -14.04 -24.91
CA LEU A 1039 14.44 -15.25 -24.20
C LEU A 1039 15.23 -15.49 -22.92
N ILE A 1040 16.57 -15.40 -22.98
CA ILE A 1040 17.44 -15.56 -21.80
C ILE A 1040 17.16 -14.46 -20.76
N GLU A 1041 17.01 -13.21 -21.18
CA GLU A 1041 16.68 -12.11 -20.27
C GLU A 1041 15.35 -12.34 -19.56
N LYS A 1042 14.31 -12.74 -20.29
CA LYS A 1042 12.99 -13.03 -19.72
C LYS A 1042 13.00 -14.27 -18.82
N GLN A 1043 13.82 -15.27 -19.12
CA GLN A 1043 13.99 -16.44 -18.26
C GLN A 1043 14.66 -16.07 -16.92
N ASN A 1044 15.65 -15.17 -16.95
CA ASN A 1044 16.28 -14.65 -15.73
C ASN A 1044 15.32 -13.79 -14.89
N GLN A 1045 14.45 -12.99 -15.54
CA GLN A 1045 13.40 -12.22 -14.86
C GLN A 1045 12.41 -13.17 -14.16
N LEU A 1046 11.95 -14.21 -14.83
CA LEU A 1046 11.05 -15.22 -14.27
C LEU A 1046 11.68 -15.97 -13.08
N GLU A 1047 12.97 -16.31 -13.17
CA GLU A 1047 13.69 -16.94 -12.06
C GLU A 1047 13.79 -16.01 -10.84
N THR A 1048 14.03 -14.72 -11.08
CA THR A 1048 14.08 -13.70 -10.02
C THR A 1048 12.71 -13.54 -9.33
N LEU A 1049 11.62 -13.50 -10.11
CA LEU A 1049 10.24 -13.46 -9.62
C LEU A 1049 9.90 -14.71 -8.79
N ASN A 1050 10.24 -15.90 -9.28
CA ASN A 1050 10.03 -17.15 -8.55
C ASN A 1050 10.79 -17.17 -7.21
N ASN A 1051 12.04 -16.70 -7.19
CA ASN A 1051 12.81 -16.56 -5.94
C ASN A 1051 12.18 -15.55 -4.97
N GLY A 1052 11.58 -14.47 -5.50
CA GLY A 1052 10.77 -13.52 -4.73
C GLY A 1052 9.53 -14.15 -4.11
N MET A 1053 8.79 -14.97 -4.88
CA MET A 1053 7.63 -15.71 -4.39
C MET A 1053 7.98 -16.67 -3.25
N ILE A 1054 9.09 -17.40 -3.36
CA ILE A 1054 9.56 -18.31 -2.32
C ILE A 1054 9.81 -17.55 -1.01
N LYS A 1055 10.54 -16.43 -1.06
CA LYS A 1055 10.82 -15.60 0.12
C LYS A 1055 9.54 -15.03 0.76
N LEU A 1056 8.59 -14.59 -0.07
CA LEU A 1056 7.34 -14.04 0.41
C LEU A 1056 6.47 -15.12 1.07
N LYS A 1057 6.48 -16.34 0.52
CA LYS A 1057 5.82 -17.51 1.10
C LYS A 1057 6.41 -17.90 2.46
N ASP A 1058 7.73 -17.88 2.60
CA ASP A 1058 8.40 -18.15 3.88
C ASP A 1058 8.02 -17.09 4.94
N LEU A 1059 7.95 -15.82 4.51
CA LEU A 1059 7.56 -14.70 5.37
C LEU A 1059 6.10 -14.82 5.84
N MET A 1060 5.18 -15.16 4.94
CA MET A 1060 3.77 -15.43 5.29
C MET A 1060 3.64 -16.62 6.24
N SER A 1061 4.42 -17.68 6.03
CA SER A 1061 4.43 -18.86 6.90
C SER A 1061 4.92 -18.51 8.32
N ASN A 1062 5.97 -17.68 8.42
CA ASN A 1062 6.48 -17.20 9.71
C ASN A 1062 5.47 -16.33 10.46
N TYR A 1063 4.80 -15.40 9.77
CA TYR A 1063 3.75 -14.58 10.36
C TYR A 1063 2.56 -15.42 10.83
N PHE A 1064 2.16 -16.42 10.05
CA PHE A 1064 1.09 -17.33 10.45
C PHE A 1064 1.44 -18.09 11.74
N VAL A 1065 2.65 -18.65 11.82
CA VAL A 1065 3.13 -19.31 13.04
C VAL A 1065 3.17 -18.36 14.24
N GLN A 1066 3.49 -17.07 14.03
CA GLN A 1066 3.50 -16.06 15.08
C GLN A 1066 2.10 -15.57 15.50
N ILE A 1067 1.08 -15.70 14.64
CA ILE A 1067 -0.32 -15.41 14.98
C ILE A 1067 -0.96 -16.58 15.73
N MET A 1068 -0.54 -17.81 15.40
CA MET A 1068 -0.99 -19.02 16.09
C MET A 1068 -0.40 -19.18 17.50
N LYS A 1069 0.76 -18.57 17.76
CA LYS A 1069 1.38 -18.47 19.09
C LYS A 1069 0.81 -17.28 19.84
#